data_AF-A0A7Y3BY37-F1
#
_entry.id   AF-A0A7Y3BY37-F1
#
_cell.length_a   1.000
_cell.length_b   1.000
_cell.length_c   1.000
_cell.angle_alpha   90.00
_cell.angle_beta   90.00
_cell.angle_gamma   90.00
#
_symmetry.space_group_name_H-M   'P 1'
#
loop_
_entity.id
_entity.type
_entity.pdbx_description
1 polymer ?
#
loop_
_entity_poly.entity_id
_entity_poly.type
_entity_poly.pdbx_seq_one_letter_code
_entity_poly.pdbx_strand_id
1 'polypeptide(L)'
;FLHLRQSNSQGFSDIRIFYGIPDDEPVCGDWDGDGIDSIGIYRPSEHRFYLRNSNTQGFADLDFEFRGGMGTPVAGDWNGDGVDTVGLYDGTRGLVTLSSGNTPVVASVFSFGEPGDTVIAGDWNDDGADTFGVIRGTRAFLSTPSGIMEREANIQGNPVAARISPRVPNGIITSPAGGVSLTRGDSLRVSGTAYSSRPVSLSWRALGPSGSELRHSGQTVTLGPMDDAGIWTIILDASYDNGVTDPTPATIHVNVESAPEPEVQWVLPAPATDFRVGGLLDLEAQVLGVGPLTYLWSFPGSTLAPLTGRNPAPFALTSAGVLDIALTVTDRFGQQTATSFNVVVAPNAAPDGAIHTPSGSVVVPRGSSVTFSGSGADPDGDTLGFRWVFAGSPAIPDVIGPDPGAFQFVAGGSYTVTLHVTDQSGLSDPTPPSVSVTIIEPGEILISPGQDIQNIIDANPGPNTFILGPGVHRGQSVRLYDYQTLAGTNGTVLSGARILTAWQYDAGNNAWFADGQTQQGRVTAEWVASGPVCRDTNPRCRYPEDLFIDGEIQRHVTWIGDLGEGTWWFDYGADRIWVKNDPRSRLVETSVVGQGIFGGADHVTIRNLIIEKFATPTQVGAIDSRLYATMDGPDGTNWTIENVEARFNHGTGIFLTDGGHIRNSYAHHNGQQGFSARGHDVVIEDSELSHNNTVGYHWDFESGGGKYYRTYDMVFRNNYVHHNYGSGVWFDIANFNALIEGNTVEYNDFDGIFYEVSYGAVIRNNVVTGNGFLDARGVWLWGAGILVASSSDVEIYANEVRDNWNGITAVEQQRGTWEGNPREVTNLWVHDNLVTMDARLITHNYEYDIPANGYTGLGVDYGDTSFYTSRGNRFTSNDYEMPSGASLFHWRSIPRDWPTWHIYGQDLEGTITYVGEYTS
;
A
#
# COMPACT_ATOMS: atom_id res chain seq x y z
N PHE A 1 -8.53 1.82 6.34
CA PHE A 1 -7.29 1.11 5.94
C PHE A 1 -7.16 1.23 4.43
N LEU A 2 -5.97 1.56 3.94
CA LEU A 2 -5.61 1.36 2.54
C LEU A 2 -4.99 -0.04 2.39
N HIS A 3 -5.30 -0.70 1.28
CA HIS A 3 -4.89 -2.07 0.97
C HIS A 3 -4.24 -2.07 -0.42
N LEU A 4 -2.91 -2.00 -0.44
CA LEU A 4 -2.12 -1.81 -1.66
C LEU A 4 -1.55 -3.15 -2.13
N ARG A 5 -1.22 -3.23 -3.42
CA ARG A 5 -0.69 -4.44 -4.04
C ARG A 5 0.33 -4.10 -5.11
N GLN A 6 1.53 -4.63 -4.98
CA GLN A 6 2.67 -4.32 -5.86
C GLN A 6 2.70 -5.16 -7.15
N SER A 7 1.64 -5.93 -7.44
CA SER A 7 1.57 -6.77 -8.64
C SER A 7 0.13 -7.06 -9.08
N ASN A 8 -0.13 -7.07 -10.40
CA ASN A 8 -1.42 -7.41 -11.00
C ASN A 8 -1.69 -8.94 -10.99
N SER A 9 -1.72 -9.52 -9.79
CA SER A 9 -1.88 -10.96 -9.49
C SER A 9 -3.14 -11.23 -8.63
N GLN A 10 -3.44 -12.51 -8.33
CA GLN A 10 -4.52 -12.88 -7.39
C GLN A 10 -3.96 -13.18 -6.00
N GLY A 11 -4.67 -12.82 -4.92
CA GLY A 11 -4.23 -12.99 -3.52
C GLY A 11 -4.56 -11.74 -2.68
N PHE A 12 -3.80 -11.50 -1.61
CA PHE A 12 -4.00 -10.36 -0.71
C PHE A 12 -3.35 -9.05 -1.18
N SER A 13 -3.61 -7.97 -0.42
CA SER A 13 -2.81 -6.75 -0.43
C SER A 13 -1.45 -7.02 0.22
N ASP A 14 -0.37 -6.68 -0.46
CA ASP A 14 1.00 -6.82 0.05
C ASP A 14 1.28 -5.82 1.19
N ILE A 15 0.58 -4.69 1.20
CA ILE A 15 0.73 -3.61 2.19
C ILE A 15 -0.67 -3.21 2.71
N ARG A 16 -0.81 -3.07 4.04
CA ARG A 16 -2.01 -2.55 4.71
C ARG A 16 -1.61 -1.39 5.63
N ILE A 17 -2.18 -0.21 5.43
CA ILE A 17 -1.82 1.01 6.17
C ILE A 17 -3.07 1.66 6.78
N PHE A 18 -2.91 2.24 7.97
CA PHE A 18 -3.86 3.21 8.51
C PHE A 18 -3.49 4.62 8.02
N TYR A 19 -4.30 5.15 7.11
CA TYR A 19 -4.19 6.49 6.53
C TYR A 19 -5.59 6.95 6.13
N GLY A 20 -5.91 8.23 6.36
CA GLY A 20 -7.27 8.77 6.27
C GLY A 20 -8.20 8.35 7.43
N ILE A 21 -9.45 8.82 7.35
CA ILE A 21 -10.58 8.51 8.24
C ILE A 21 -11.73 7.85 7.43
N PRO A 22 -12.84 7.39 8.05
CA PRO A 22 -14.02 6.96 7.28
C PRO A 22 -14.54 8.06 6.35
N ASP A 23 -15.08 7.65 5.20
CA ASP A 23 -15.55 8.50 4.09
C ASP A 23 -14.47 9.32 3.34
N ASP A 24 -13.17 9.09 3.61
CA ASP A 24 -12.08 9.52 2.72
C ASP A 24 -12.01 8.59 1.47
N GLU A 25 -11.95 9.17 0.27
CA GLU A 25 -11.84 8.45 -1.00
C GLU A 25 -10.37 8.26 -1.41
N PRO A 26 -9.90 7.03 -1.70
CA PRO A 26 -8.49 6.76 -2.00
C PRO A 26 -8.10 7.14 -3.43
N VAL A 27 -6.84 7.53 -3.61
CA VAL A 27 -6.18 7.73 -4.91
C VAL A 27 -4.72 7.31 -4.81
N CYS A 28 -4.09 6.90 -5.91
CA CYS A 28 -2.65 6.60 -5.98
C CYS A 28 -2.06 7.31 -7.20
N GLY A 29 -0.77 7.64 -7.13
CA GLY A 29 -0.01 8.24 -8.21
C GLY A 29 1.42 8.60 -7.79
N ASP A 30 2.29 8.85 -8.75
CA ASP A 30 3.66 9.34 -8.56
C ASP A 30 3.67 10.85 -8.25
N TRP A 31 3.51 11.21 -6.97
CA TRP A 31 3.33 12.61 -6.56
C TRP A 31 4.59 13.49 -6.63
N ASP A 32 5.78 12.91 -6.77
CA ASP A 32 7.06 13.64 -6.83
C ASP A 32 8.03 13.25 -7.97
N GLY A 33 7.63 12.35 -8.87
CA GLY A 33 8.33 12.05 -10.12
C GLY A 33 9.46 11.03 -9.97
N ASP A 34 9.30 10.05 -9.08
CA ASP A 34 10.29 8.97 -8.86
C ASP A 34 10.02 7.69 -9.66
N GLY A 35 8.85 7.60 -10.29
CA GLY A 35 8.34 6.47 -11.07
C GLY A 35 7.48 5.49 -10.29
N ILE A 36 7.04 5.79 -9.06
CA ILE A 36 6.34 4.86 -8.17
C ILE A 36 5.04 5.44 -7.60
N ASP A 37 3.89 4.85 -7.98
CA ASP A 37 2.59 5.11 -7.36
C ASP A 37 2.63 5.05 -5.82
N SER A 38 2.30 6.16 -5.18
CA SER A 38 2.24 6.28 -3.72
C SER A 38 0.87 6.79 -3.25
N ILE A 39 0.55 6.56 -1.97
CA ILE A 39 -0.81 6.76 -1.46
C ILE A 39 -1.23 8.22 -1.30
N GLY A 40 -2.43 8.53 -1.79
CA GLY A 40 -3.18 9.73 -1.45
C GLY A 40 -4.60 9.39 -0.98
N ILE A 41 -5.22 10.33 -0.26
CA ILE A 41 -6.68 10.33 -0.08
C ILE A 41 -7.24 11.71 -0.41
N TYR A 42 -8.49 11.74 -0.86
CA TYR A 42 -9.33 12.91 -0.94
C TYR A 42 -10.36 12.86 0.19
N ARG A 43 -10.55 13.97 0.90
CA ARG A 43 -11.60 14.13 1.92
C ARG A 43 -12.72 15.01 1.38
N PRO A 44 -13.88 14.46 0.98
CA PRO A 44 -14.97 15.25 0.42
C PRO A 44 -15.53 16.29 1.40
N SER A 45 -15.53 16.00 2.70
CA SER A 45 -16.04 16.89 3.75
C SER A 45 -15.19 18.16 3.98
N GLU A 46 -13.91 18.14 3.58
CA GLU A 46 -12.99 19.27 3.66
C GLU A 46 -12.62 19.85 2.28
N HIS A 47 -13.01 19.19 1.19
CA HIS A 47 -12.48 19.39 -0.16
C HIS A 47 -10.94 19.38 -0.21
N ARG A 48 -10.29 18.43 0.50
CA ARG A 48 -8.84 18.42 0.72
C ARG A 48 -8.19 17.13 0.23
N PHE A 49 -7.08 17.24 -0.48
CA PHE A 49 -6.18 16.12 -0.75
C PHE A 49 -5.11 16.02 0.34
N TYR A 50 -4.74 14.79 0.67
CA TYR A 50 -3.66 14.42 1.59
C TYR A 50 -2.80 13.35 0.89
N LEU A 51 -1.70 13.77 0.27
CA LEU A 51 -0.80 12.92 -0.53
C LEU A 51 0.46 12.58 0.27
N ARG A 52 1.03 11.40 0.02
CA ARG A 52 2.17 10.88 0.78
C ARG A 52 3.10 10.10 -0.15
N ASN A 53 4.36 10.53 -0.22
CA ASN A 53 5.37 10.07 -1.19
C ASN A 53 6.02 8.74 -0.73
N SER A 54 5.30 7.94 0.05
CA SER A 54 5.74 6.61 0.48
C SER A 54 4.57 5.76 0.95
N ASN A 55 4.60 4.49 0.57
CA ASN A 55 3.62 3.50 1.01
C ASN A 55 3.97 3.00 2.44
N THR A 56 3.90 3.94 3.40
CA THR A 56 4.19 3.75 4.83
C THR A 56 3.18 4.53 5.70
N GLN A 57 3.03 4.18 6.98
CA GLN A 57 2.17 4.93 7.90
C GLN A 57 2.83 6.26 8.34
N GLY A 58 2.06 7.35 8.32
CA GLY A 58 2.52 8.69 8.70
C GLY A 58 1.50 9.78 8.36
N PHE A 59 1.91 11.04 8.52
CA PHE A 59 1.15 12.20 8.03
C PHE A 59 1.26 12.34 6.51
N ALA A 60 0.46 13.24 5.92
CA ALA A 60 0.65 13.63 4.52
C ALA A 60 1.99 14.38 4.35
N ASP A 61 2.66 14.14 3.22
CA ASP A 61 3.84 14.92 2.81
C ASP A 61 3.41 16.19 2.04
N LEU A 62 2.23 16.14 1.38
CA LEU A 62 1.53 17.29 0.78
C LEU A 62 0.05 17.27 1.17
N ASP A 63 -0.46 18.36 1.75
CA ASP A 63 -1.91 18.53 1.99
C ASP A 63 -2.43 19.89 1.50
N PHE A 64 -3.57 19.89 0.80
CA PHE A 64 -4.13 21.12 0.22
C PHE A 64 -5.63 21.05 -0.07
N GLU A 65 -6.32 22.17 0.18
CA GLU A 65 -7.72 22.35 -0.20
C GLU A 65 -7.83 22.55 -1.72
N PHE A 66 -8.46 21.60 -2.41
CA PHE A 66 -8.69 21.62 -3.85
C PHE A 66 -10.17 21.91 -4.11
N ARG A 67 -10.49 23.18 -4.39
CA ARG A 67 -11.87 23.70 -4.47
C ARG A 67 -12.64 23.30 -5.75
N GLY A 68 -12.40 22.11 -6.28
CA GLY A 68 -13.10 21.55 -7.46
C GLY A 68 -14.53 21.06 -7.16
N GLY A 69 -14.81 20.65 -5.92
CA GLY A 69 -16.16 20.30 -5.45
C GLY A 69 -16.32 18.84 -5.02
N MET A 70 -17.53 18.30 -5.13
CA MET A 70 -17.84 16.91 -4.82
C MET A 70 -17.72 16.05 -6.10
N GLY A 71 -16.81 15.08 -6.08
CA GLY A 71 -16.56 14.15 -7.18
C GLY A 71 -15.50 13.12 -6.77
N THR A 72 -15.42 12.02 -7.51
CA THR A 72 -14.45 10.94 -7.25
C THR A 72 -13.04 11.40 -7.63
N PRO A 73 -12.01 11.13 -6.80
CA PRO A 73 -10.64 11.49 -7.10
C PRO A 73 -10.04 10.60 -8.19
N VAL A 74 -9.08 11.16 -8.91
CA VAL A 74 -8.31 10.48 -9.96
C VAL A 74 -6.94 11.16 -10.09
N ALA A 75 -5.92 10.41 -10.49
CA ALA A 75 -4.58 10.89 -10.78
C ALA A 75 -4.23 10.66 -12.26
N GLY A 76 -3.14 11.27 -12.69
CA GLY A 76 -2.61 11.23 -14.05
C GLY A 76 -1.64 12.40 -14.28
N ASP A 77 -0.65 12.21 -15.14
CA ASP A 77 0.16 13.30 -15.69
C ASP A 77 -0.61 14.02 -16.81
N TRP A 78 -1.45 14.97 -16.42
CA TRP A 78 -2.26 15.76 -17.36
C TRP A 78 -1.44 16.73 -18.25
N ASN A 79 -0.12 16.83 -18.07
CA ASN A 79 0.71 17.83 -18.75
C ASN A 79 2.03 17.32 -19.36
N GLY A 80 2.35 16.03 -19.24
CA GLY A 80 3.53 15.39 -19.83
C GLY A 80 4.86 15.86 -19.22
N ASP A 81 4.93 16.04 -17.89
CA ASP A 81 6.17 16.36 -17.18
C ASP A 81 6.73 15.24 -16.27
N GLY A 82 6.03 14.10 -16.19
CA GLY A 82 6.43 12.91 -15.45
C GLY A 82 6.02 12.91 -13.98
N VAL A 83 5.01 13.70 -13.58
CA VAL A 83 4.49 13.75 -12.21
C VAL A 83 2.96 13.62 -12.23
N ASP A 84 2.42 12.67 -11.46
CA ASP A 84 0.97 12.53 -11.30
C ASP A 84 0.39 13.70 -10.54
N THR A 85 -0.72 14.24 -11.04
CA THR A 85 -1.39 15.36 -10.36
C THR A 85 -2.89 15.13 -10.18
N VAL A 86 -3.43 15.62 -9.07
CA VAL A 86 -4.81 15.29 -8.68
C VAL A 86 -5.87 15.90 -9.59
N GLY A 87 -6.95 15.15 -9.79
CA GLY A 87 -8.19 15.59 -10.41
C GLY A 87 -9.43 15.08 -9.69
N LEU A 88 -10.59 15.65 -10.03
CA LEU A 88 -11.91 15.24 -9.54
C LEU A 88 -12.87 15.06 -10.72
N TYR A 89 -13.67 13.98 -10.69
CA TYR A 89 -14.77 13.74 -11.62
C TYR A 89 -16.13 13.72 -10.93
N ASP A 90 -16.99 14.66 -11.31
CA ASP A 90 -18.39 14.68 -10.92
C ASP A 90 -19.22 13.86 -11.91
N GLY A 91 -19.36 12.56 -11.60
CA GLY A 91 -20.19 11.62 -12.35
C GLY A 91 -21.70 11.92 -12.35
N THR A 92 -22.17 12.96 -11.64
CA THR A 92 -23.57 13.42 -11.73
C THR A 92 -23.76 14.53 -12.78
N ARG A 93 -22.68 15.23 -13.15
CA ARG A 93 -22.69 16.34 -14.12
C ARG A 93 -21.82 16.09 -15.35
N GLY A 94 -21.00 15.04 -15.35
CA GLY A 94 -19.99 14.79 -16.38
C GLY A 94 -18.95 15.91 -16.41
N LEU A 95 -18.48 16.35 -15.24
CA LEU A 95 -17.55 17.48 -15.09
C LEU A 95 -16.21 17.00 -14.53
N VAL A 96 -15.12 17.39 -15.19
CA VAL A 96 -13.74 17.10 -14.83
C VAL A 96 -13.07 18.39 -14.33
N THR A 97 -12.27 18.30 -13.27
CA THR A 97 -11.48 19.43 -12.71
C THR A 97 -10.10 18.95 -12.31
N LEU A 98 -9.03 19.53 -12.87
CA LEU A 98 -7.64 19.03 -12.76
C LEU A 98 -6.69 20.05 -12.11
N SER A 99 -5.68 19.56 -11.40
CA SER A 99 -4.47 20.31 -11.03
C SER A 99 -3.42 20.22 -12.15
N SER A 100 -2.23 20.78 -11.89
CA SER A 100 -1.01 20.66 -12.71
C SER A 100 0.20 20.98 -11.83
N GLY A 101 0.40 20.16 -10.79
CA GLY A 101 1.48 20.31 -9.80
C GLY A 101 1.05 20.22 -8.33
N ASN A 102 -0.04 19.50 -8.02
CA ASN A 102 -0.49 19.18 -6.65
C ASN A 102 -0.59 20.40 -5.71
N THR A 103 -1.36 21.40 -6.13
CA THR A 103 -1.64 22.63 -5.36
C THR A 103 -3.15 22.97 -5.34
N PRO A 104 -3.60 23.92 -4.50
CA PRO A 104 -4.96 24.49 -4.57
C PRO A 104 -5.37 25.11 -5.92
N VAL A 105 -4.45 25.24 -6.88
CA VAL A 105 -4.72 25.84 -8.19
C VAL A 105 -5.33 24.79 -9.12
N VAL A 106 -6.53 25.10 -9.62
CA VAL A 106 -7.17 24.36 -10.71
C VAL A 106 -6.55 24.81 -12.04
N ALA A 107 -5.99 23.85 -12.78
CA ALA A 107 -5.38 24.06 -14.08
C ALA A 107 -6.40 24.01 -15.23
N SER A 108 -7.35 23.07 -15.17
CA SER A 108 -8.41 22.95 -16.19
C SER A 108 -9.75 22.48 -15.60
N VAL A 109 -10.84 22.85 -16.29
CA VAL A 109 -12.21 22.39 -16.02
C VAL A 109 -12.91 22.17 -17.36
N PHE A 110 -13.48 20.99 -17.59
CA PHE A 110 -14.21 20.66 -18.82
C PHE A 110 -15.28 19.59 -18.57
N SER A 111 -16.17 19.39 -19.54
CA SER A 111 -17.18 18.32 -19.47
C SER A 111 -16.78 17.12 -20.33
N PHE A 112 -16.94 15.92 -19.77
CA PHE A 112 -16.60 14.64 -20.41
C PHE A 112 -17.52 13.53 -19.87
N GLY A 113 -17.84 12.55 -20.71
CA GLY A 113 -18.79 11.48 -20.38
C GLY A 113 -20.26 11.91 -20.29
N GLU A 114 -21.11 11.00 -19.79
CA GLU A 114 -22.51 11.23 -19.42
C GLU A 114 -22.76 10.90 -17.94
N PRO A 115 -23.80 11.46 -17.29
CA PRO A 115 -24.10 11.17 -15.89
C PRO A 115 -24.32 9.68 -15.63
N GLY A 116 -23.53 9.11 -14.70
CA GLY A 116 -23.52 7.69 -14.36
C GLY A 116 -22.43 6.86 -15.05
N ASP A 117 -21.60 7.44 -15.92
CA ASP A 117 -20.38 6.79 -16.40
C ASP A 117 -19.32 6.68 -15.28
N THR A 118 -18.47 5.64 -15.33
CA THR A 118 -17.32 5.47 -14.41
C THR A 118 -16.05 6.05 -15.06
N VAL A 119 -15.25 6.81 -14.30
CA VAL A 119 -14.01 7.44 -14.79
C VAL A 119 -12.82 6.47 -14.82
N ILE A 120 -11.92 6.69 -15.77
CA ILE A 120 -10.55 6.13 -15.82
C ILE A 120 -9.58 7.20 -16.34
N ALA A 121 -8.29 7.03 -16.05
CA ALA A 121 -7.17 7.81 -16.59
C ALA A 121 -6.13 6.86 -17.20
N GLY A 122 -5.20 7.41 -17.98
CA GLY A 122 -4.21 6.66 -18.75
C GLY A 122 -3.80 7.40 -20.03
N ASP A 123 -2.58 7.17 -20.50
CA ASP A 123 -2.19 7.44 -21.88
C ASP A 123 -2.79 6.36 -22.79
N TRP A 124 -3.64 6.80 -23.73
CA TRP A 124 -4.29 5.94 -24.72
C TRP A 124 -3.69 6.08 -26.14
N ASN A 125 -2.70 6.94 -26.31
CA ASN A 125 -2.14 7.32 -27.61
C ASN A 125 -0.61 7.48 -27.66
N ASP A 126 0.11 7.06 -26.62
CA ASP A 126 1.58 6.88 -26.61
C ASP A 126 2.32 8.22 -26.83
N ASP A 127 1.86 9.29 -26.16
CA ASP A 127 2.47 10.63 -26.18
C ASP A 127 3.01 11.12 -24.82
N GLY A 128 2.82 10.35 -23.76
CA GLY A 128 3.34 10.61 -22.42
C GLY A 128 2.49 11.56 -21.57
N ALA A 129 1.27 11.90 -21.99
CA ALA A 129 0.32 12.65 -21.17
C ALA A 129 -0.97 11.83 -20.94
N ASP A 130 -1.37 11.68 -19.69
CA ASP A 130 -2.62 11.00 -19.34
C ASP A 130 -3.83 11.81 -19.80
N THR A 131 -4.84 11.11 -20.30
CA THR A 131 -6.11 11.75 -20.68
C THR A 131 -7.31 10.97 -20.18
N PHE A 132 -8.43 11.68 -19.99
CA PHE A 132 -9.63 11.08 -19.41
C PHE A 132 -10.27 10.04 -20.32
N GLY A 133 -10.63 8.90 -19.73
CA GLY A 133 -11.54 7.93 -20.30
C GLY A 133 -12.77 7.75 -19.42
N VAL A 134 -13.85 7.22 -20.00
CA VAL A 134 -15.04 6.80 -19.25
C VAL A 134 -15.56 5.45 -19.70
N ILE A 135 -16.02 4.64 -18.74
CA ILE A 135 -16.62 3.33 -18.97
C ILE A 135 -18.15 3.45 -18.88
N ARG A 136 -18.83 3.04 -19.95
CA ARG A 136 -20.28 3.01 -20.08
C ARG A 136 -20.76 1.61 -20.45
N GLY A 137 -21.15 0.84 -19.44
CA GLY A 137 -21.53 -0.57 -19.62
C GLY A 137 -20.34 -1.41 -20.08
N THR A 138 -20.36 -1.90 -21.32
CA THR A 138 -19.27 -2.71 -21.90
C THR A 138 -18.46 -1.97 -22.96
N ARG A 139 -18.36 -0.64 -22.85
CA ARG A 139 -17.59 0.23 -23.76
C ARG A 139 -16.78 1.23 -22.96
N ALA A 140 -15.52 1.41 -23.33
CA ALA A 140 -14.72 2.56 -22.91
C ALA A 140 -14.77 3.64 -24.01
N PHE A 141 -14.85 4.90 -23.60
CA PHE A 141 -14.72 6.07 -24.46
C PHE A 141 -13.49 6.84 -23.98
N LEU A 142 -12.44 6.83 -24.79
CA LEU A 142 -11.13 7.38 -24.45
C LEU A 142 -10.96 8.73 -25.14
N SER A 143 -10.40 9.71 -24.42
CA SER A 143 -9.93 10.95 -25.03
C SER A 143 -8.60 10.73 -25.76
N THR A 144 -8.28 11.65 -26.67
CA THR A 144 -6.91 11.94 -27.13
C THR A 144 -6.84 13.44 -27.40
N PRO A 145 -5.66 14.08 -27.46
CA PRO A 145 -5.53 15.48 -27.90
C PRO A 145 -6.09 15.76 -29.31
N SER A 146 -6.34 14.70 -30.10
CA SER A 146 -6.87 14.77 -31.47
C SER A 146 -8.37 14.40 -31.64
N GLY A 147 -9.01 13.87 -30.58
CA GLY A 147 -10.43 13.48 -30.57
C GLY A 147 -10.69 11.97 -30.39
N ILE A 148 -11.97 11.58 -30.47
CA ILE A 148 -12.50 10.23 -30.18
C ILE A 148 -12.48 9.33 -31.44
N MET A 149 -12.15 8.04 -31.32
CA MET A 149 -12.05 7.08 -32.44
C MET A 149 -13.12 5.97 -32.49
N GLU A 150 -13.56 5.61 -33.71
CA GLU A 150 -14.27 4.37 -34.13
C GLU A 150 -13.75 3.93 -35.54
N ARG A 151 -13.94 2.67 -36.02
CA ARG A 151 -13.28 2.14 -37.27
C ARG A 151 -14.00 1.00 -38.06
N GLU A 152 -14.15 1.14 -39.40
CA GLU A 152 -14.35 0.07 -40.46
C GLU A 152 -14.00 0.60 -41.91
N ALA A 153 -13.76 -0.23 -42.98
CA ALA A 153 -13.36 0.22 -44.38
C ALA A 153 -13.44 -0.79 -45.60
N ASN A 154 -13.51 -0.35 -46.91
CA ASN A 154 -13.28 -1.15 -48.18
C ASN A 154 -13.28 -0.35 -49.57
N ILE A 155 -13.01 -1.00 -50.77
CA ILE A 155 -13.33 -0.66 -52.25
C ILE A 155 -12.16 -0.53 -53.33
N GLN A 156 -12.35 -0.89 -54.65
CA GLN A 156 -11.45 -0.55 -55.83
C GLN A 156 -11.98 -0.75 -57.31
N GLY A 157 -11.31 -0.20 -58.37
CA GLY A 157 -11.47 -0.54 -59.85
C GLY A 157 -10.92 0.47 -60.93
N ASN A 158 -10.51 0.07 -62.17
CA ASN A 158 -9.81 0.95 -63.19
C ASN A 158 -9.86 0.50 -64.72
N PRO A 159 -9.68 1.37 -65.78
CA PRO A 159 -9.81 1.04 -67.24
C PRO A 159 -8.63 1.41 -68.23
N VAL A 160 -8.73 1.11 -69.56
CA VAL A 160 -7.68 1.16 -70.65
C VAL A 160 -8.32 1.27 -72.09
N ALA A 161 -7.73 1.64 -73.28
CA ALA A 161 -6.78 2.70 -73.78
C ALA A 161 -6.56 2.61 -75.35
N ALA A 162 -5.81 3.56 -75.97
CA ALA A 162 -5.27 3.61 -77.39
C ALA A 162 -6.29 3.84 -78.57
N ARG A 163 -5.99 4.07 -79.88
CA ARG A 163 -4.80 4.18 -80.83
C ARG A 163 -5.24 5.05 -82.08
N ILE A 164 -4.64 5.28 -83.28
CA ILE A 164 -3.50 4.90 -84.19
C ILE A 164 -3.36 5.98 -85.34
N SER A 165 -2.51 5.91 -86.40
CA SER A 165 -1.15 6.49 -86.43
C SER A 165 -0.65 7.21 -87.74
N PRO A 166 -0.82 6.73 -89.01
CA PRO A 166 -0.08 7.25 -90.21
C PRO A 166 -0.99 7.95 -91.27
N ARG A 167 -0.58 8.55 -92.42
CA ARG A 167 0.67 8.65 -93.23
C ARG A 167 0.64 9.94 -94.10
N VAL A 168 1.80 10.53 -94.48
CA VAL A 168 1.96 11.56 -95.56
C VAL A 168 3.31 11.34 -96.34
N PRO A 169 3.87 12.22 -97.22
CA PRO A 169 5.13 11.93 -97.93
C PRO A 169 6.45 12.44 -97.28
N ASN A 170 6.36 13.45 -96.43
CA ASN A 170 7.44 14.20 -95.74
C ASN A 170 8.45 13.31 -94.98
N GLY A 171 9.52 13.91 -94.44
CA GLY A 171 10.10 13.41 -93.19
C GLY A 171 9.04 13.49 -92.08
N ILE A 172 8.55 12.37 -91.57
CA ILE A 172 7.55 12.29 -90.50
C ILE A 172 8.23 11.73 -89.26
N ILE A 173 8.14 12.47 -88.16
CA ILE A 173 8.45 11.94 -86.82
C ILE A 173 7.31 10.96 -86.47
N THR A 174 7.59 9.66 -86.61
CA THR A 174 6.63 8.58 -86.36
C THR A 174 6.49 8.23 -84.88
N SER A 175 7.46 8.62 -84.06
CA SER A 175 7.30 8.68 -82.60
C SER A 175 8.23 9.74 -81.98
N PRO A 176 7.81 10.40 -80.89
CA PRO A 176 6.43 10.44 -80.40
C PRO A 176 5.53 11.29 -81.31
N ALA A 177 4.21 11.17 -81.17
CA ALA A 177 3.31 12.25 -81.58
C ALA A 177 3.43 13.41 -80.57
N GLY A 178 3.16 14.65 -81.01
CA GLY A 178 3.30 15.84 -80.15
C GLY A 178 2.41 15.78 -78.90
N GLY A 179 2.88 16.38 -77.80
CA GLY A 179 2.21 16.34 -76.49
C GLY A 179 2.84 15.38 -75.47
N VAL A 180 4.11 14.99 -75.66
CA VAL A 180 4.89 14.32 -74.61
C VAL A 180 5.47 15.37 -73.66
N SER A 181 5.15 15.24 -72.38
CA SER A 181 5.97 15.75 -71.29
C SER A 181 7.05 14.71 -70.96
N LEU A 182 8.25 15.21 -70.68
CA LEU A 182 9.38 14.47 -70.09
C LEU A 182 9.79 15.16 -68.79
N THR A 183 10.57 14.48 -67.98
CA THR A 183 11.23 15.06 -66.80
C THR A 183 12.70 15.37 -67.11
N ARG A 184 13.26 16.41 -66.49
CA ARG A 184 14.68 16.77 -66.62
C ARG A 184 15.60 15.56 -66.38
N GLY A 185 16.41 15.22 -67.37
CA GLY A 185 17.30 14.06 -67.37
C GLY A 185 16.77 12.84 -68.15
N ASP A 186 15.50 12.83 -68.56
CA ASP A 186 14.94 11.78 -69.43
C ASP A 186 15.61 11.74 -70.80
N SER A 187 15.44 10.61 -71.52
CA SER A 187 15.95 10.43 -72.87
C SER A 187 14.84 10.08 -73.86
N LEU A 188 14.59 10.95 -74.82
CA LEU A 188 13.50 10.81 -75.79
C LEU A 188 13.88 9.87 -76.93
N ARG A 189 13.27 8.68 -76.98
CA ARG A 189 13.40 7.79 -78.14
C ARG A 189 12.49 8.23 -79.29
N VAL A 190 13.08 8.86 -80.30
CA VAL A 190 12.38 9.30 -81.50
C VAL A 190 12.54 8.30 -82.64
N SER A 191 11.50 8.15 -83.45
CA SER A 191 11.56 7.42 -84.72
C SER A 191 11.01 8.30 -85.84
N GLY A 192 11.54 8.11 -87.04
CA GLY A 192 11.17 8.90 -88.19
C GLY A 192 11.25 8.11 -89.49
N THR A 193 10.38 8.45 -90.43
CA THR A 193 10.36 7.86 -91.77
C THR A 193 10.19 8.96 -92.81
N ALA A 194 10.86 8.84 -93.95
CA ALA A 194 10.64 9.70 -95.10
C ALA A 194 10.11 8.86 -96.26
N TYR A 195 9.00 9.28 -96.84
CA TYR A 195 8.20 8.45 -97.73
C TYR A 195 8.41 8.79 -99.22
N SER A 196 9.67 8.70 -99.66
CA SER A 196 10.09 9.09 -101.00
C SER A 196 10.06 7.95 -102.04
N SER A 197 10.16 8.32 -103.31
CA SER A 197 10.40 7.46 -104.49
C SER A 197 11.89 7.23 -104.81
N ARG A 198 12.80 7.72 -103.96
CA ARG A 198 14.25 7.49 -104.01
C ARG A 198 14.80 7.21 -102.60
N PRO A 199 16.01 6.65 -102.45
CA PRO A 199 16.70 6.59 -101.17
C PRO A 199 16.89 7.98 -100.56
N VAL A 200 16.86 8.02 -99.23
CA VAL A 200 16.98 9.24 -98.40
C VAL A 200 17.68 8.89 -97.09
N SER A 201 18.50 9.81 -96.59
CA SER A 201 19.12 9.77 -95.27
C SER A 201 18.33 10.63 -94.27
N LEU A 202 18.43 10.29 -92.97
CA LEU A 202 17.71 10.97 -91.89
C LEU A 202 18.68 11.43 -90.81
N SER A 203 18.59 12.70 -90.43
CA SER A 203 19.35 13.31 -89.34
C SER A 203 18.46 14.07 -88.38
N TRP A 204 18.83 14.05 -87.11
CA TRP A 204 18.07 14.58 -85.98
C TRP A 204 18.87 15.66 -85.26
N ARG A 205 18.17 16.72 -84.86
CA ARG A 205 18.67 17.75 -83.95
C ARG A 205 17.66 17.95 -82.82
N ALA A 206 18.12 17.95 -81.57
CA ALA A 206 17.34 18.42 -80.42
C ALA A 206 17.96 19.71 -79.92
N LEU A 207 17.19 20.79 -79.86
CA LEU A 207 17.62 22.10 -79.37
C LEU A 207 16.94 22.39 -78.04
N GLY A 208 17.74 22.52 -76.98
CA GLY A 208 17.29 22.84 -75.63
C GLY A 208 17.22 24.35 -75.37
N PRO A 209 16.38 24.80 -74.43
CA PRO A 209 16.09 26.22 -74.21
C PRO A 209 17.28 27.04 -73.68
N SER A 210 18.27 26.38 -73.07
CA SER A 210 19.54 26.98 -72.61
C SER A 210 20.62 27.10 -73.70
N GLY A 211 20.38 26.55 -74.90
CA GLY A 211 21.34 26.50 -76.02
C GLY A 211 22.00 25.13 -76.25
N SER A 212 21.69 24.11 -75.43
CA SER A 212 22.12 22.73 -75.64
C SER A 212 21.67 22.17 -76.99
N GLU A 213 22.55 21.44 -77.70
CA GLU A 213 22.19 20.72 -78.94
C GLU A 213 22.65 19.26 -78.92
N LEU A 214 21.72 18.33 -79.20
CA LEU A 214 22.02 16.91 -79.43
C LEU A 214 21.84 16.58 -80.92
N ARG A 215 22.83 15.93 -81.55
CA ARG A 215 22.81 15.57 -82.97
C ARG A 215 22.96 14.06 -83.18
N HIS A 216 22.08 13.45 -83.96
CA HIS A 216 22.08 12.01 -84.26
C HIS A 216 21.67 11.72 -85.71
N SER A 217 21.92 10.51 -86.21
CA SER A 217 21.53 10.08 -87.56
C SER A 217 20.97 8.66 -87.57
N GLY A 218 19.98 8.41 -88.42
CA GLY A 218 19.31 7.11 -88.56
C GLY A 218 17.80 7.17 -88.35
N GLN A 219 17.12 6.05 -88.62
CA GLN A 219 15.65 5.95 -88.64
C GLN A 219 14.99 5.96 -87.24
N THR A 220 15.75 5.59 -86.19
CA THR A 220 15.30 5.65 -84.80
C THR A 220 16.50 5.87 -83.92
N VAL A 221 16.44 6.90 -83.08
CA VAL A 221 17.55 7.35 -82.23
C VAL A 221 17.01 7.71 -80.84
N THR A 222 17.87 7.67 -79.83
CA THR A 222 17.53 8.16 -78.49
C THR A 222 18.22 9.50 -78.28
N LEU A 223 17.42 10.55 -78.07
CA LEU A 223 17.89 11.92 -77.84
C LEU A 223 17.86 12.18 -76.33
N GLY A 224 19.01 12.09 -75.68
CA GLY A 224 19.14 12.45 -74.28
C GLY A 224 20.48 12.05 -73.66
N PRO A 225 20.67 12.27 -72.35
CA PRO A 225 19.69 12.90 -71.44
C PRO A 225 19.35 14.35 -71.80
N MET A 226 18.11 14.76 -71.55
CA MET A 226 17.63 16.14 -71.70
C MET A 226 17.76 16.86 -70.36
N ASP A 227 18.99 17.26 -70.01
CA ASP A 227 19.34 17.85 -68.70
C ASP A 227 18.97 19.34 -68.53
N ASP A 228 18.17 19.90 -69.45
CA ASP A 228 17.63 21.26 -69.38
C ASP A 228 16.09 21.22 -69.34
N ALA A 229 15.49 21.92 -68.38
CA ALA A 229 14.04 22.07 -68.30
C ALA A 229 13.52 23.20 -69.22
N GLY A 230 12.29 23.05 -69.71
CA GLY A 230 11.61 23.91 -70.67
C GLY A 230 11.34 23.21 -72.01
N ILE A 231 10.96 23.97 -73.03
CA ILE A 231 10.59 23.43 -74.34
C ILE A 231 11.83 23.11 -75.16
N TRP A 232 11.99 21.84 -75.52
CA TRP A 232 12.97 21.38 -76.51
C TRP A 232 12.34 21.31 -77.91
N THR A 233 13.04 21.85 -78.91
CA THR A 233 12.65 21.73 -80.33
C THR A 233 13.40 20.57 -80.96
N ILE A 234 12.68 19.50 -81.31
CA ILE A 234 13.23 18.33 -82.02
C ILE A 234 12.96 18.51 -83.52
N ILE A 235 14.00 18.36 -84.34
CA ILE A 235 13.98 18.55 -85.80
C ILE A 235 14.41 17.25 -86.47
N LEU A 236 13.59 16.76 -87.41
CA LEU A 236 13.92 15.68 -88.34
C LEU A 236 14.19 16.26 -89.73
N ASP A 237 15.46 16.30 -90.10
CA ASP A 237 15.90 16.62 -91.46
C ASP A 237 15.97 15.32 -92.28
N ALA A 238 15.23 15.26 -93.39
CA ALA A 238 15.33 14.19 -94.39
C ALA A 238 16.03 14.73 -95.65
N SER A 239 16.97 13.98 -96.23
CA SER A 239 17.72 14.43 -97.41
C SER A 239 17.99 13.32 -98.42
N TYR A 240 18.00 13.68 -99.70
CA TYR A 240 18.44 12.81 -100.78
C TYR A 240 19.97 12.70 -100.82
N ASP A 241 20.48 11.60 -101.39
CA ASP A 241 21.92 11.31 -101.53
C ASP A 241 22.73 12.40 -102.29
N ASN A 242 22.04 13.30 -103.00
CA ASN A 242 22.63 14.46 -103.68
C ASN A 242 22.60 15.77 -102.85
N GLY A 243 22.28 15.70 -101.55
CA GLY A 243 22.27 16.83 -100.63
C GLY A 243 21.00 17.68 -100.63
N VAL A 244 19.96 17.32 -101.41
CA VAL A 244 18.67 18.05 -101.39
C VAL A 244 17.85 17.63 -100.17
N THR A 245 17.63 18.56 -99.24
CA THR A 245 16.83 18.37 -98.02
C THR A 245 15.33 18.59 -98.25
N ASP A 246 14.51 18.04 -97.35
CA ASP A 246 13.12 18.46 -97.16
C ASP A 246 13.08 19.98 -96.87
N PRO A 247 12.30 20.80 -97.64
CA PRO A 247 12.19 22.23 -97.39
C PRO A 247 11.37 22.57 -96.13
N THR A 248 10.71 21.57 -95.54
CA THR A 248 9.86 21.68 -94.35
C THR A 248 10.17 20.52 -93.40
N PRO A 249 11.38 20.48 -92.80
CA PRO A 249 11.77 19.40 -91.88
C PRO A 249 10.77 19.32 -90.73
N ALA A 250 10.34 18.10 -90.39
CA ALA A 250 9.32 17.94 -89.35
C ALA A 250 9.89 18.30 -87.99
N THR A 251 9.19 19.19 -87.31
CA THR A 251 9.51 19.60 -85.94
C THR A 251 8.44 19.14 -84.97
N ILE A 252 8.84 18.66 -83.80
CA ILE A 252 7.98 18.57 -82.62
C ILE A 252 8.59 19.38 -81.48
N HIS A 253 7.73 19.99 -80.67
CA HIS A 253 8.13 20.58 -79.40
C HIS A 253 7.78 19.60 -78.29
N VAL A 254 8.72 19.39 -77.37
CA VAL A 254 8.60 18.48 -76.23
C VAL A 254 8.88 19.30 -74.98
N ASN A 255 7.97 19.24 -74.01
CA ASN A 255 8.16 19.94 -72.74
C ASN A 255 8.99 19.05 -71.82
N VAL A 256 10.10 19.57 -71.30
CA VAL A 256 10.92 18.90 -70.28
C VAL A 256 10.66 19.62 -68.96
N GLU A 257 9.90 19.00 -68.08
CA GLU A 257 9.52 19.56 -66.79
C GLU A 257 10.68 19.43 -65.79
N SER A 258 10.71 20.28 -64.77
CA SER A 258 11.72 20.20 -63.70
C SER A 258 11.66 18.84 -63.02
N ALA A 259 12.82 18.25 -62.74
CA ALA A 259 12.87 17.04 -61.91
C ALA A 259 12.28 17.34 -60.52
N PRO A 260 11.44 16.46 -59.96
CA PRO A 260 10.97 16.62 -58.58
C PRO A 260 12.15 16.57 -57.61
N GLU A 261 11.98 17.21 -56.45
CA GLU A 261 12.91 17.09 -55.32
C GLU A 261 12.93 15.63 -54.81
N PRO A 262 14.03 15.14 -54.20
CA PRO A 262 14.09 13.79 -53.65
C PRO A 262 12.99 13.50 -52.62
N GLU A 263 12.15 12.50 -52.87
CA GLU A 263 11.11 12.08 -51.92
C GLU A 263 11.72 11.14 -50.87
N VAL A 264 11.75 11.58 -49.60
CA VAL A 264 12.37 10.84 -48.49
C VAL A 264 11.29 10.16 -47.64
N GLN A 265 11.39 8.84 -47.50
CA GLN A 265 10.58 8.01 -46.63
C GLN A 265 11.46 7.38 -45.55
N TRP A 266 11.14 7.62 -44.28
CA TRP A 266 11.81 6.99 -43.14
C TRP A 266 11.56 5.47 -43.10
N VAL A 267 12.53 4.70 -42.60
CA VAL A 267 12.43 3.24 -42.44
C VAL A 267 12.85 2.82 -41.03
N LEU A 268 13.97 3.38 -40.52
CA LEU A 268 14.43 3.19 -39.14
C LEU A 268 14.88 4.54 -38.53
N PRO A 269 14.59 4.80 -37.25
CA PRO A 269 13.82 3.94 -36.33
C PRO A 269 12.33 3.87 -36.71
N ALA A 270 11.61 2.90 -36.14
CA ALA A 270 10.16 2.81 -36.32
C ALA A 270 9.44 3.79 -35.37
N PRO A 271 8.23 4.28 -35.72
CA PRO A 271 7.35 4.90 -34.73
C PRO A 271 7.09 3.92 -33.57
N ALA A 272 7.10 4.43 -32.33
CA ALA A 272 7.08 3.63 -31.09
C ALA A 272 8.21 2.58 -31.04
N THR A 273 9.46 3.02 -31.19
CA THR A 273 10.62 2.29 -30.65
C THR A 273 11.20 3.11 -29.51
N ASP A 274 11.14 2.59 -28.28
CA ASP A 274 11.75 3.25 -27.13
C ASP A 274 13.27 3.17 -27.20
N PHE A 275 13.92 4.27 -26.82
CA PHE A 275 15.36 4.34 -26.69
C PHE A 275 15.73 4.79 -25.29
N ARG A 276 16.75 4.16 -24.72
CA ARG A 276 17.32 4.52 -23.41
C ARG A 276 18.82 4.78 -23.53
N VAL A 277 19.38 5.48 -22.54
CA VAL A 277 20.83 5.67 -22.42
C VAL A 277 21.50 4.30 -22.36
N GLY A 278 22.57 4.10 -23.13
CA GLY A 278 23.22 2.79 -23.34
C GLY A 278 22.77 2.08 -24.62
N GLY A 279 21.51 2.29 -25.06
CA GLY A 279 20.94 1.67 -26.26
C GLY A 279 21.62 2.08 -27.57
N LEU A 280 21.53 1.21 -28.59
CA LEU A 280 22.04 1.45 -29.94
C LEU A 280 20.94 1.97 -30.87
N LEU A 281 21.23 3.04 -31.61
CA LEU A 281 20.34 3.62 -32.61
C LEU A 281 20.82 3.32 -34.03
N ASP A 282 19.96 2.64 -34.81
CA ASP A 282 20.10 2.42 -36.26
C ASP A 282 19.31 3.46 -37.07
N LEU A 283 19.82 3.84 -38.24
CA LEU A 283 19.22 4.85 -39.12
C LEU A 283 19.09 4.34 -40.56
N GLU A 284 17.86 4.33 -41.10
CA GLU A 284 17.62 4.00 -42.50
C GLU A 284 16.51 4.88 -43.12
N ALA A 285 16.77 5.33 -44.36
CA ALA A 285 15.79 5.98 -45.21
C ALA A 285 15.69 5.30 -46.58
N GLN A 286 14.48 5.22 -47.13
CA GLN A 286 14.22 4.99 -48.55
C GLN A 286 14.03 6.34 -49.24
N VAL A 287 14.66 6.54 -50.40
CA VAL A 287 14.61 7.82 -51.11
C VAL A 287 14.44 7.60 -52.60
N LEU A 288 13.48 8.29 -53.19
CA LEU A 288 13.24 8.32 -54.63
C LEU A 288 13.79 9.63 -55.19
N GLY A 289 14.67 9.56 -56.19
CA GLY A 289 15.30 10.77 -56.76
C GLY A 289 16.09 10.49 -58.04
N VAL A 290 16.41 11.55 -58.79
CA VAL A 290 16.96 11.43 -60.15
C VAL A 290 18.49 11.35 -60.15
N GLY A 291 19.01 10.13 -60.17
CA GLY A 291 20.45 9.84 -60.31
C GLY A 291 21.17 9.58 -58.99
N PRO A 292 22.50 9.76 -58.91
CA PRO A 292 23.24 9.55 -57.66
C PRO A 292 22.82 10.59 -56.61
N LEU A 293 22.40 10.11 -55.45
CA LEU A 293 22.01 10.91 -54.30
C LEU A 293 23.14 10.94 -53.26
N THR A 294 23.27 12.06 -52.54
CA THR A 294 24.17 12.21 -51.39
C THR A 294 23.36 12.47 -50.13
N TYR A 295 23.81 11.92 -49.00
CA TYR A 295 23.07 11.83 -47.74
C TYR A 295 23.93 12.41 -46.61
N LEU A 296 23.39 13.37 -45.88
CA LEU A 296 24.00 13.95 -44.68
C LEU A 296 23.01 13.87 -43.52
N TRP A 297 23.36 13.08 -42.51
CA TRP A 297 22.67 13.00 -41.23
C TRP A 297 23.32 13.96 -40.24
N SER A 298 22.51 14.68 -39.49
CA SER A 298 22.95 15.67 -38.51
C SER A 298 22.05 15.64 -37.29
N PHE A 299 22.61 16.03 -36.14
CA PHE A 299 21.98 15.89 -34.82
C PHE A 299 21.96 17.25 -34.09
N PRO A 300 21.04 18.18 -34.45
CA PRO A 300 20.95 19.50 -33.84
C PRO A 300 20.90 19.44 -32.31
N GLY A 301 21.48 20.45 -31.64
CA GLY A 301 21.53 20.54 -30.18
C GLY A 301 22.48 19.55 -29.47
N SER A 302 22.72 18.38 -30.06
CA SER A 302 23.55 17.31 -29.48
C SER A 302 25.07 17.53 -29.66
N THR A 303 25.86 16.66 -29.03
CA THR A 303 27.31 16.54 -29.21
C THR A 303 27.72 15.52 -30.28
N LEU A 304 26.77 14.87 -30.95
CA LEU A 304 27.03 13.80 -31.92
C LEU A 304 27.59 14.34 -33.25
N ALA A 305 28.55 13.61 -33.84
CA ALA A 305 29.15 13.99 -35.11
C ALA A 305 28.21 13.68 -36.30
N PRO A 306 28.11 14.56 -37.32
CA PRO A 306 27.34 14.28 -38.54
C PRO A 306 27.82 13.01 -39.27
N LEU A 307 26.87 12.22 -39.78
CA LEU A 307 27.14 10.97 -40.48
C LEU A 307 26.78 11.09 -41.98
N THR A 308 27.42 10.29 -42.82
CA THR A 308 27.22 10.34 -44.29
C THR A 308 26.99 8.96 -44.88
N GLY A 309 26.15 8.90 -45.91
CA GLY A 309 25.71 7.65 -46.54
C GLY A 309 24.25 7.34 -46.19
N ARG A 310 23.65 6.43 -46.96
CA ARG A 310 22.20 6.15 -46.89
C ARG A 310 21.80 5.45 -45.58
N ASN A 311 22.59 4.47 -45.17
CA ASN A 311 22.45 3.74 -43.90
C ASN A 311 23.84 3.84 -43.23
N PRO A 312 24.05 4.74 -42.24
CA PRO A 312 25.27 4.75 -41.44
C PRO A 312 25.33 3.52 -40.52
N ALA A 313 26.46 3.34 -39.81
CA ALA A 313 26.55 2.31 -38.77
C ALA A 313 25.85 2.77 -37.48
N PRO A 314 25.25 1.85 -36.69
CA PRO A 314 24.62 2.19 -35.43
C PRO A 314 25.60 2.74 -34.40
N PHE A 315 25.09 3.57 -33.49
CA PHE A 315 25.86 4.23 -32.43
C PHE A 315 25.09 4.23 -31.11
N ALA A 316 25.81 4.31 -29.99
CA ALA A 316 25.22 4.31 -28.65
C ALA A 316 24.71 5.69 -28.23
N LEU A 317 23.59 5.71 -27.51
CA LEU A 317 22.98 6.91 -26.94
C LEU A 317 23.56 7.15 -25.54
N THR A 318 24.05 8.37 -25.28
CA THR A 318 24.89 8.69 -24.09
C THR A 318 24.30 9.77 -23.18
N SER A 319 23.07 10.21 -23.46
CA SER A 319 22.36 11.26 -22.72
C SER A 319 20.86 11.12 -22.92
N ALA A 320 20.09 11.20 -21.83
CA ALA A 320 18.64 11.24 -21.89
C ALA A 320 18.11 12.59 -22.41
N GLY A 321 16.84 12.62 -22.80
CA GLY A 321 16.16 13.77 -23.40
C GLY A 321 15.89 13.60 -24.90
N VAL A 322 15.47 14.70 -25.55
CA VAL A 322 15.07 14.68 -26.96
C VAL A 322 16.28 14.80 -27.87
N LEU A 323 16.49 13.83 -28.75
CA LEU A 323 17.47 13.84 -29.82
C LEU A 323 16.81 14.22 -31.15
N ASP A 324 17.09 15.43 -31.66
CA ASP A 324 16.71 15.82 -33.02
C ASP A 324 17.59 15.10 -34.05
N ILE A 325 16.95 14.49 -35.06
CA ILE A 325 17.62 13.78 -36.15
C ILE A 325 17.17 14.38 -37.48
N ALA A 326 18.11 15.01 -38.20
CA ALA A 326 17.85 15.67 -39.47
C ALA A 326 18.66 15.03 -40.61
N LEU A 327 17.96 14.55 -41.65
CA LEU A 327 18.54 14.05 -42.89
C LEU A 327 18.36 15.10 -44.00
N THR A 328 19.47 15.51 -44.60
CA THR A 328 19.48 16.24 -45.87
C THR A 328 19.92 15.30 -46.99
N VAL A 329 19.11 15.18 -48.03
CA VAL A 329 19.46 14.47 -49.27
C VAL A 329 19.63 15.48 -50.41
N THR A 330 20.73 15.38 -51.16
CA THR A 330 20.99 16.22 -52.35
C THR A 330 21.08 15.36 -53.61
N ASP A 331 20.38 15.77 -54.67
CA ASP A 331 20.42 15.11 -55.98
C ASP A 331 21.62 15.53 -56.86
N ARG A 332 21.76 14.92 -58.04
CA ARG A 332 22.85 15.23 -58.98
C ARG A 332 22.79 16.64 -59.58
N PHE A 333 21.67 17.34 -59.45
CA PHE A 333 21.41 18.66 -60.00
C PHE A 333 21.50 19.78 -58.95
N GLY A 334 21.66 19.41 -57.66
CA GLY A 334 21.76 20.34 -56.53
C GLY A 334 20.42 20.64 -55.85
N GLN A 335 19.34 19.91 -56.16
CA GLN A 335 18.08 20.02 -55.39
C GLN A 335 18.22 19.27 -54.07
N GLN A 336 17.67 19.84 -53.00
CA GLN A 336 17.82 19.32 -51.63
C GLN A 336 16.46 19.10 -50.97
N THR A 337 16.28 17.92 -50.40
CA THR A 337 15.20 17.64 -49.46
C THR A 337 15.79 17.51 -48.07
N ALA A 338 15.33 18.35 -47.15
CA ALA A 338 15.65 18.25 -45.73
C ALA A 338 14.40 17.80 -44.97
N THR A 339 14.56 16.80 -44.11
CA THR A 339 13.51 16.28 -43.25
C THR A 339 14.10 15.92 -41.89
N SER A 340 13.28 16.06 -40.84
CA SER A 340 13.70 15.80 -39.46
C SER A 340 12.57 15.19 -38.66
N PHE A 341 12.96 14.36 -37.69
CA PHE A 341 12.11 13.85 -36.62
C PHE A 341 12.92 13.87 -35.33
N ASN A 342 12.25 13.71 -34.20
CA ASN A 342 12.87 13.60 -32.90
C ASN A 342 12.74 12.17 -32.37
N VAL A 343 13.66 11.80 -31.48
CA VAL A 343 13.63 10.56 -30.70
C VAL A 343 13.75 10.94 -29.24
N VAL A 344 12.84 10.43 -28.40
CA VAL A 344 12.98 10.56 -26.94
C VAL A 344 13.94 9.47 -26.48
N VAL A 345 14.99 9.87 -25.74
CA VAL A 345 15.90 8.94 -25.06
C VAL A 345 15.58 9.00 -23.57
N ALA A 346 14.94 7.97 -23.05
CA ALA A 346 14.64 7.87 -21.63
C ALA A 346 15.91 7.57 -20.80
N PRO A 347 15.90 7.84 -19.48
CA PRO A 347 16.96 7.39 -18.57
C PRO A 347 17.14 5.87 -18.58
N ASN A 348 18.32 5.42 -18.17
CA ASN A 348 18.61 4.02 -17.86
C ASN A 348 17.69 3.56 -16.71
N ALA A 349 17.03 2.42 -16.83
CA ALA A 349 16.21 1.84 -15.76
C ALA A 349 17.06 1.07 -14.74
N ALA A 350 16.56 0.84 -13.52
CA ALA A 350 17.23 -0.04 -12.57
C ALA A 350 16.84 -1.52 -12.78
N PRO A 351 17.73 -2.49 -12.48
CA PRO A 351 17.41 -3.91 -12.60
C PRO A 351 16.57 -4.43 -11.42
N ASP A 352 15.84 -5.53 -11.64
CA ASP A 352 15.08 -6.27 -10.63
C ASP A 352 15.79 -7.59 -10.25
N GLY A 353 15.73 -7.99 -8.99
CA GLY A 353 16.40 -9.15 -8.42
C GLY A 353 15.44 -10.20 -7.86
N ALA A 354 15.77 -11.49 -8.00
CA ALA A 354 14.99 -12.59 -7.44
C ALA A 354 15.85 -13.67 -6.77
N ILE A 355 15.47 -14.10 -5.56
CA ILE A 355 16.03 -15.27 -4.86
C ILE A 355 15.15 -16.48 -5.14
N HIS A 356 15.73 -17.53 -5.72
CA HIS A 356 15.03 -18.79 -6.04
C HIS A 356 15.24 -19.88 -4.99
N THR A 357 16.45 -19.94 -4.43
CA THR A 357 16.77 -20.82 -3.29
C THR A 357 17.47 -20.01 -2.20
N PRO A 358 17.13 -20.21 -0.91
CA PRO A 358 15.89 -20.83 -0.44
C PRO A 358 14.68 -19.97 -0.84
N SER A 359 13.54 -20.58 -1.14
CA SER A 359 12.32 -19.89 -1.60
C SER A 359 11.54 -19.21 -0.45
N GLY A 360 12.25 -18.61 0.51
CA GLY A 360 11.73 -18.12 1.78
C GLY A 360 12.69 -18.40 2.95
N SER A 361 12.32 -17.92 4.14
CA SER A 361 13.14 -18.05 5.35
C SER A 361 13.31 -19.51 5.81
N VAL A 362 14.50 -19.85 6.33
CA VAL A 362 14.87 -21.21 6.74
C VAL A 362 15.54 -21.26 8.10
N VAL A 363 15.39 -22.39 8.79
CA VAL A 363 16.01 -22.67 10.08
C VAL A 363 16.78 -23.98 10.00
N VAL A 364 18.07 -23.96 10.31
CA VAL A 364 18.93 -25.16 10.21
C VAL A 364 19.90 -25.27 11.40
N PRO A 365 20.29 -26.49 11.82
CA PRO A 365 21.30 -26.67 12.86
C PRO A 365 22.67 -26.10 12.47
N ARG A 366 23.40 -25.55 13.44
CA ARG A 366 24.79 -25.07 13.27
C ARG A 366 25.68 -26.11 12.58
N GLY A 367 26.43 -25.67 11.57
CA GLY A 367 27.24 -26.52 10.70
C GLY A 367 26.52 -27.05 9.46
N SER A 368 25.21 -26.81 9.30
CA SER A 368 24.48 -27.12 8.07
C SER A 368 24.82 -26.18 6.93
N SER A 369 24.47 -26.59 5.71
CA SER A 369 24.53 -25.73 4.52
C SER A 369 23.15 -25.38 3.99
N VAL A 370 23.00 -24.14 3.50
CA VAL A 370 21.84 -23.66 2.75
C VAL A 370 22.30 -23.34 1.32
N THR A 371 21.52 -23.74 0.32
CA THR A 371 21.81 -23.44 -1.09
C THR A 371 21.21 -22.09 -1.46
N PHE A 372 22.01 -21.22 -2.06
CA PHE A 372 21.58 -19.95 -2.63
C PHE A 372 21.65 -19.98 -4.15
N SER A 373 20.58 -19.54 -4.79
CA SER A 373 20.48 -19.32 -6.24
C SER A 373 19.53 -18.17 -6.54
N GLY A 374 19.81 -17.41 -7.58
CA GLY A 374 19.09 -16.18 -7.88
C GLY A 374 19.23 -15.74 -9.33
N SER A 375 18.45 -14.73 -9.70
CA SER A 375 18.52 -14.09 -11.02
C SER A 375 18.37 -12.59 -10.89
N GLY A 376 18.66 -11.89 -11.98
CA GLY A 376 18.27 -10.50 -12.18
C GLY A 376 17.69 -10.34 -13.58
N ALA A 377 16.79 -9.39 -13.73
CA ALA A 377 16.25 -8.95 -15.01
C ALA A 377 16.49 -7.45 -15.15
N ASP A 378 16.71 -7.01 -16.39
CA ASP A 378 17.03 -5.63 -16.71
C ASP A 378 16.07 -5.14 -17.80
N PRO A 379 15.33 -4.03 -17.59
CA PRO A 379 14.40 -3.52 -18.60
C PRO A 379 15.08 -3.07 -19.91
N ASP A 380 16.34 -2.65 -19.81
CA ASP A 380 17.12 -2.07 -20.91
C ASP A 380 17.98 -3.15 -21.62
N GLY A 381 18.07 -4.33 -21.02
CA GLY A 381 18.85 -5.49 -21.48
C GLY A 381 20.33 -5.42 -21.07
N ASP A 382 20.66 -4.63 -20.05
CA ASP A 382 22.02 -4.30 -19.67
C ASP A 382 22.76 -5.44 -18.94
N THR A 383 24.09 -5.34 -18.81
CA THR A 383 24.91 -6.44 -18.28
C THR A 383 25.01 -6.42 -16.75
N LEU A 384 24.33 -7.38 -16.10
CA LEU A 384 24.15 -7.41 -14.65
C LEU A 384 25.34 -7.97 -13.84
N GLY A 385 25.69 -7.25 -12.78
CA GLY A 385 26.48 -7.70 -11.63
C GLY A 385 25.59 -8.19 -10.47
N PHE A 386 26.13 -9.13 -9.69
CA PHE A 386 25.41 -9.82 -8.61
C PHE A 386 26.24 -9.88 -7.33
N ARG A 387 25.69 -9.43 -6.20
CA ARG A 387 26.35 -9.42 -4.88
C ARG A 387 25.38 -9.88 -3.78
N TRP A 388 25.66 -11.04 -3.21
CA TRP A 388 24.96 -11.59 -2.07
C TRP A 388 25.60 -11.11 -0.77
N VAL A 389 24.82 -10.40 0.06
CA VAL A 389 25.21 -9.87 1.37
C VAL A 389 24.62 -10.76 2.46
N PHE A 390 25.47 -11.20 3.40
CA PHE A 390 25.09 -12.09 4.50
C PHE A 390 25.17 -11.34 5.84
N ALA A 391 24.18 -10.46 6.07
CA ALA A 391 24.12 -9.58 7.23
C ALA A 391 23.69 -10.35 8.48
N GLY A 392 24.58 -10.48 9.46
CA GLY A 392 24.31 -11.20 10.71
C GLY A 392 25.45 -11.02 11.71
N SER A 393 25.40 -11.77 12.82
CA SER A 393 26.45 -11.77 13.84
C SER A 393 26.93 -13.21 14.10
N PRO A 394 28.18 -13.58 13.75
CA PRO A 394 29.20 -12.76 13.09
C PRO A 394 28.85 -12.45 11.62
N ALA A 395 29.30 -11.30 11.12
CA ALA A 395 29.13 -10.94 9.72
C ALA A 395 29.94 -11.87 8.80
N ILE A 396 29.32 -12.27 7.67
CA ILE A 396 29.91 -13.16 6.66
C ILE A 396 30.32 -12.31 5.44
N PRO A 397 31.50 -12.57 4.81
CA PRO A 397 31.89 -11.85 3.59
C PRO A 397 30.93 -12.09 2.42
N ASP A 398 30.68 -11.04 1.64
CA ASP A 398 29.82 -11.08 0.46
C ASP A 398 30.26 -12.13 -0.57
N VAL A 399 29.30 -12.70 -1.30
CA VAL A 399 29.57 -13.61 -2.43
C VAL A 399 29.15 -12.95 -3.75
N ILE A 400 30.03 -12.98 -4.75
CA ILE A 400 29.82 -12.36 -6.06
C ILE A 400 29.42 -13.42 -7.10
N GLY A 401 28.38 -13.12 -7.88
CA GLY A 401 27.78 -14.00 -8.89
C GLY A 401 26.32 -14.35 -8.59
N PRO A 402 25.53 -14.76 -9.61
CA PRO A 402 24.10 -15.01 -9.44
C PRO A 402 23.79 -16.21 -8.55
N ASP A 403 24.60 -17.28 -8.65
CA ASP A 403 24.42 -18.55 -7.92
C ASP A 403 25.61 -18.87 -6.99
N PRO A 404 25.55 -18.52 -5.70
CA PRO A 404 26.57 -18.90 -4.70
C PRO A 404 26.63 -20.41 -4.45
N GLY A 405 25.54 -21.14 -4.67
CA GLY A 405 25.41 -22.55 -4.34
C GLY A 405 25.32 -22.79 -2.83
N ALA A 406 25.83 -23.93 -2.36
CA ALA A 406 25.71 -24.36 -0.97
C ALA A 406 26.68 -23.62 -0.04
N PHE A 407 26.17 -22.66 0.73
CA PHE A 407 26.92 -21.93 1.77
C PHE A 407 26.77 -22.61 3.14
N GLN A 408 27.86 -22.76 3.91
CA GLN A 408 27.86 -23.43 5.22
C GLN A 408 27.94 -22.45 6.39
N PHE A 409 27.00 -22.51 7.32
CA PHE A 409 26.95 -21.61 8.48
C PHE A 409 27.59 -22.25 9.72
N VAL A 410 28.71 -21.68 10.18
CA VAL A 410 29.56 -22.24 11.25
C VAL A 410 29.35 -21.61 12.64
N ALA A 411 28.50 -20.59 12.74
CA ALA A 411 28.10 -19.92 13.98
C ALA A 411 26.57 -19.81 14.06
N GLY A 412 25.99 -20.03 15.24
CA GLY A 412 24.57 -19.78 15.48
C GLY A 412 24.24 -18.29 15.41
N GLY A 413 22.95 -17.99 15.33
CA GLY A 413 22.42 -16.63 15.14
C GLY A 413 21.47 -16.52 13.95
N SER A 414 20.90 -15.33 13.75
CA SER A 414 20.08 -15.01 12.58
C SER A 414 20.88 -14.19 11.57
N TYR A 415 20.67 -14.48 10.29
CA TYR A 415 21.30 -13.81 9.16
C TYR A 415 20.21 -13.39 8.17
N THR A 416 20.17 -12.10 7.81
CA THR A 416 19.44 -11.62 6.63
C THR A 416 20.36 -11.78 5.43
N VAL A 417 19.94 -12.59 4.47
CA VAL A 417 20.68 -12.81 3.22
C VAL A 417 19.97 -12.05 2.11
N THR A 418 20.65 -11.04 1.55
CA THR A 418 20.11 -10.12 0.53
C THR A 418 20.88 -10.27 -0.77
N LEU A 419 20.17 -10.39 -1.89
CA LEU A 419 20.77 -10.35 -3.23
C LEU A 419 20.67 -8.93 -3.78
N HIS A 420 21.80 -8.24 -3.94
CA HIS A 420 21.86 -7.00 -4.70
C HIS A 420 22.20 -7.31 -6.17
N VAL A 421 21.39 -6.77 -7.07
CA VAL A 421 21.66 -6.72 -8.51
C VAL A 421 22.05 -5.29 -8.88
N THR A 422 23.00 -5.12 -9.80
CA THR A 422 23.50 -3.83 -10.28
C THR A 422 23.73 -3.93 -11.79
N ASP A 423 23.36 -2.91 -12.55
CA ASP A 423 23.56 -2.85 -14.01
C ASP A 423 25.00 -2.42 -14.40
N GLN A 424 25.24 -2.14 -15.68
CA GLN A 424 26.55 -1.67 -16.16
C GLN A 424 26.72 -0.15 -15.99
N SER A 425 25.61 0.60 -15.91
CA SER A 425 25.58 2.05 -15.65
C SER A 425 25.83 2.44 -14.19
N GLY A 426 25.66 1.48 -13.26
CA GLY A 426 25.83 1.62 -11.82
C GLY A 426 24.53 1.79 -11.02
N LEU A 427 23.34 1.68 -11.63
CA LEU A 427 22.09 1.60 -10.86
C LEU A 427 21.95 0.21 -10.23
N SER A 428 21.28 0.15 -9.09
CA SER A 428 21.04 -1.11 -8.36
C SER A 428 19.57 -1.30 -8.11
N ASP A 429 19.19 -2.56 -7.94
CA ASP A 429 17.88 -2.99 -7.47
C ASP A 429 17.40 -2.12 -6.30
N PRO A 430 16.27 -1.40 -6.44
CA PRO A 430 15.74 -0.51 -5.40
C PRO A 430 15.06 -1.28 -4.27
N THR A 431 14.68 -2.54 -4.50
CA THR A 431 14.00 -3.42 -3.54
C THR A 431 14.70 -4.78 -3.37
N PRO A 432 16.01 -4.83 -3.02
CA PRO A 432 16.79 -6.07 -3.05
C PRO A 432 16.14 -7.24 -2.29
N PRO A 433 15.82 -8.36 -2.95
CA PRO A 433 15.15 -9.48 -2.31
C PRO A 433 16.00 -10.06 -1.18
N SER A 434 15.37 -10.47 -0.09
CA SER A 434 16.06 -11.02 1.07
C SER A 434 15.30 -12.16 1.75
N VAL A 435 16.06 -13.03 2.42
CA VAL A 435 15.55 -14.19 3.17
C VAL A 435 16.21 -14.28 4.54
N SER A 436 15.45 -14.67 5.58
CA SER A 436 16.01 -14.89 6.92
C SER A 436 16.54 -16.32 7.07
N VAL A 437 17.76 -16.46 7.57
CA VAL A 437 18.39 -17.75 7.85
C VAL A 437 18.73 -17.82 9.33
N THR A 438 18.00 -18.63 10.09
CA THR A 438 18.28 -18.84 11.52
C THR A 438 19.09 -20.10 11.73
N ILE A 439 20.23 -19.97 12.40
CA ILE A 439 21.15 -21.05 12.69
C ILE A 439 21.05 -21.39 14.18
N ILE A 440 20.44 -22.53 14.49
CA ILE A 440 20.18 -22.96 15.86
C ILE A 440 21.41 -23.68 16.46
N GLU A 441 21.66 -23.47 17.75
CA GLU A 441 22.85 -23.97 18.44
C GLU A 441 22.70 -25.45 18.88
N PRO A 442 23.81 -26.19 19.07
CA PRO A 442 23.77 -27.58 19.49
C PRO A 442 23.07 -27.78 20.85
N GLY A 443 21.88 -28.39 20.82
CA GLY A 443 21.01 -28.59 21.98
C GLY A 443 19.60 -28.02 21.78
N GLU A 444 19.42 -27.13 20.81
CA GLU A 444 18.10 -26.63 20.41
C GLU A 444 17.39 -27.64 19.49
N ILE A 445 16.07 -27.79 19.68
CA ILE A 445 15.24 -28.81 19.01
C ILE A 445 14.30 -28.11 18.02
N LEU A 446 14.58 -28.22 16.72
CA LEU A 446 13.72 -27.69 15.66
C LEU A 446 12.43 -28.51 15.52
N ILE A 447 11.30 -27.81 15.48
CA ILE A 447 9.97 -28.33 15.17
C ILE A 447 9.44 -27.57 13.95
N SER A 448 9.12 -28.30 12.87
CA SER A 448 8.57 -27.75 11.62
C SER A 448 7.04 -27.80 11.63
N PRO A 449 6.34 -26.91 10.88
CA PRO A 449 4.88 -26.95 10.76
C PRO A 449 4.34 -28.33 10.38
N GLY A 450 3.30 -28.78 11.08
CA GLY A 450 2.68 -30.09 10.90
C GLY A 450 3.34 -31.24 11.68
N GLN A 451 4.45 -30.99 12.39
CA GLN A 451 4.92 -31.89 13.45
C GLN A 451 4.08 -31.70 14.74
N ASP A 452 4.00 -32.75 15.54
CA ASP A 452 3.33 -32.76 16.85
C ASP A 452 4.28 -32.20 17.92
N ILE A 453 3.98 -31.00 18.40
CA ILE A 453 4.79 -30.23 19.34
C ILE A 453 4.82 -30.91 20.72
N GLN A 454 3.67 -31.38 21.22
CA GLN A 454 3.59 -31.98 22.54
C GLN A 454 4.33 -33.32 22.60
N ASN A 455 4.16 -34.19 21.60
CA ASN A 455 4.88 -35.47 21.55
C ASN A 455 6.41 -35.26 21.43
N ILE A 456 6.88 -34.14 20.88
CA ILE A 456 8.31 -33.78 20.86
C ILE A 456 8.78 -33.28 22.24
N ILE A 457 7.97 -32.50 22.96
CA ILE A 457 8.27 -32.03 24.32
C ILE A 457 8.25 -33.20 25.32
N ASP A 458 7.24 -34.07 25.28
CA ASP A 458 7.10 -35.25 26.13
C ASP A 458 8.26 -36.26 25.92
N ALA A 459 8.81 -36.32 24.71
CA ALA A 459 10.01 -37.10 24.40
C ALA A 459 11.31 -36.46 24.92
N ASN A 460 11.30 -35.17 25.28
CA ASN A 460 12.47 -34.39 25.71
C ASN A 460 12.18 -33.59 27.01
N PRO A 461 11.79 -34.23 28.13
CA PRO A 461 11.30 -33.55 29.35
C PRO A 461 12.40 -32.90 30.21
N GLY A 462 13.60 -32.70 29.67
CA GLY A 462 14.66 -31.92 30.32
C GLY A 462 14.55 -30.42 30.03
N PRO A 463 15.43 -29.58 30.60
CA PRO A 463 15.49 -28.13 30.36
C PRO A 463 16.01 -27.83 28.95
N ASN A 464 15.15 -28.04 27.95
CA ASN A 464 15.46 -27.93 26.53
C ASN A 464 14.86 -26.66 25.92
N THR A 465 15.50 -26.18 24.85
CA THR A 465 14.97 -25.12 24.00
C THR A 465 14.37 -25.73 22.73
N PHE A 466 13.08 -25.53 22.52
CA PHE A 466 12.36 -25.93 21.32
C PHE A 466 12.20 -24.71 20.41
N ILE A 467 12.55 -24.87 19.13
CA ILE A 467 12.47 -23.83 18.11
C ILE A 467 11.34 -24.19 17.15
N LEU A 468 10.24 -23.43 17.17
CA LEU A 468 9.19 -23.52 16.17
C LEU A 468 9.67 -22.81 14.89
N GLY A 469 9.93 -23.56 13.83
CA GLY A 469 10.32 -23.03 12.53
C GLY A 469 9.22 -22.18 11.86
N PRO A 470 9.56 -21.43 10.80
CA PRO A 470 8.65 -20.47 10.16
C PRO A 470 7.43 -21.16 9.53
N GLY A 471 6.34 -20.41 9.41
CA GLY A 471 5.04 -20.90 8.98
C GLY A 471 4.08 -21.14 10.14
N VAL A 472 2.87 -21.63 9.81
CA VAL A 472 1.77 -21.75 10.77
C VAL A 472 1.65 -23.17 11.34
N HIS A 473 1.96 -23.30 12.62
CA HIS A 473 1.73 -24.49 13.44
C HIS A 473 0.28 -24.49 13.90
N ARG A 474 -0.57 -25.31 13.29
CA ARG A 474 -2.03 -25.25 13.47
C ARG A 474 -2.58 -26.33 14.39
N GLY A 475 -3.60 -25.95 15.17
CA GLY A 475 -4.51 -26.89 15.84
C GLY A 475 -3.89 -27.66 17.01
N GLN A 476 -2.90 -27.07 17.69
CA GLN A 476 -2.16 -27.73 18.77
C GLN A 476 -2.22 -26.93 20.08
N SER A 477 -2.28 -27.68 21.18
CA SER A 477 -2.07 -27.20 22.55
C SER A 477 -0.70 -27.66 23.02
N VAL A 478 -0.03 -26.83 23.82
CA VAL A 478 1.33 -27.05 24.32
C VAL A 478 1.38 -26.90 25.83
N ARG A 479 2.07 -27.82 26.50
CA ARG A 479 2.48 -27.74 27.91
C ARG A 479 3.97 -27.98 27.98
N LEU A 480 4.68 -27.04 28.61
CA LEU A 480 6.11 -27.10 28.84
C LEU A 480 6.37 -27.65 30.26
N TYR A 481 7.55 -28.23 30.44
CA TYR A 481 8.08 -28.63 31.76
C TYR A 481 9.01 -27.55 32.32
N ASP A 482 9.44 -27.74 33.57
CA ASP A 482 10.26 -26.76 34.28
C ASP A 482 11.55 -26.41 33.52
N TYR A 483 11.91 -25.13 33.51
CA TYR A 483 13.11 -24.58 32.84
C TYR A 483 13.17 -24.82 31.31
N GLN A 484 12.05 -25.11 30.65
CA GLN A 484 12.00 -25.23 29.18
C GLN A 484 11.75 -23.88 28.49
N THR A 485 12.30 -23.75 27.28
CA THR A 485 12.05 -22.60 26.39
C THR A 485 11.31 -23.05 25.13
N LEU A 486 10.26 -22.33 24.75
CA LEU A 486 9.65 -22.42 23.42
C LEU A 486 9.87 -21.09 22.69
N ALA A 487 10.69 -21.12 21.64
CA ALA A 487 10.98 -19.93 20.85
C ALA A 487 10.54 -20.09 19.39
N GLY A 488 10.16 -19.00 18.75
CA GLY A 488 9.97 -18.95 17.30
C GLY A 488 11.11 -18.28 16.56
N THR A 489 10.87 -18.04 15.28
CA THR A 489 11.74 -17.35 14.32
C THR A 489 10.90 -16.40 13.46
N ASN A 490 11.52 -15.61 12.58
CA ASN A 490 10.78 -14.70 11.70
C ASN A 490 9.73 -15.47 10.87
N GLY A 491 8.45 -15.08 10.98
CA GLY A 491 7.32 -15.76 10.33
C GLY A 491 6.80 -17.01 11.04
N THR A 492 7.21 -17.31 12.28
CA THR A 492 6.64 -18.40 13.09
C THR A 492 5.31 -18.01 13.72
N VAL A 493 4.26 -18.79 13.45
CA VAL A 493 2.92 -18.62 14.03
C VAL A 493 2.45 -19.91 14.68
N LEU A 494 1.99 -19.87 15.93
CA LEU A 494 1.22 -20.94 16.58
C LEU A 494 -0.25 -20.52 16.59
N SER A 495 -1.09 -21.28 15.89
CA SER A 495 -2.49 -20.92 15.64
C SER A 495 -3.46 -21.98 16.16
N GLY A 496 -4.46 -21.53 16.94
CA GLY A 496 -5.55 -22.37 17.43
C GLY A 496 -6.62 -22.71 16.38
N ALA A 497 -6.47 -22.22 15.13
CA ALA A 497 -7.50 -22.33 14.10
C ALA A 497 -7.23 -23.40 13.01
N ARG A 498 -8.32 -24.05 12.58
CA ARG A 498 -8.36 -24.96 11.43
C ARG A 498 -8.96 -24.27 10.20
N ILE A 499 -8.46 -24.64 9.02
CA ILE A 499 -9.00 -24.16 7.73
C ILE A 499 -10.26 -24.96 7.39
N LEU A 500 -11.31 -24.29 6.90
CA LEU A 500 -12.56 -24.87 6.45
C LEU A 500 -12.65 -24.87 4.91
N THR A 501 -12.70 -26.06 4.32
CA THR A 501 -12.74 -26.24 2.85
C THR A 501 -13.99 -26.97 2.33
N ALA A 502 -14.68 -27.74 3.19
CA ALA A 502 -15.78 -28.63 2.81
C ALA A 502 -17.15 -27.92 2.82
N TRP A 503 -17.31 -26.93 1.94
CA TRP A 503 -18.50 -26.07 1.89
C TRP A 503 -19.63 -26.62 1.01
N GLN A 504 -20.86 -26.54 1.52
CA GLN A 504 -22.10 -26.91 0.85
C GLN A 504 -23.02 -25.68 0.75
N TYR A 505 -23.75 -25.52 -0.36
CA TYR A 505 -24.75 -24.45 -0.51
C TYR A 505 -26.14 -24.97 -0.17
N ASP A 506 -26.86 -24.26 0.70
CA ASP A 506 -28.27 -24.50 0.96
C ASP A 506 -29.14 -23.46 0.26
N ALA A 507 -29.90 -23.92 -0.72
CA ALA A 507 -30.80 -23.08 -1.51
C ALA A 507 -32.08 -22.65 -0.76
N GLY A 508 -32.38 -23.25 0.41
CA GLY A 508 -33.53 -22.88 1.24
C GLY A 508 -33.27 -21.64 2.07
N ASN A 509 -32.06 -21.54 2.64
CA ASN A 509 -31.59 -20.41 3.45
C ASN A 509 -30.79 -19.38 2.64
N ASN A 510 -30.41 -19.70 1.39
CA ASN A 510 -29.55 -18.87 0.53
C ASN A 510 -28.25 -18.52 1.26
N ALA A 511 -27.52 -19.56 1.67
CA ALA A 511 -26.31 -19.49 2.50
C ALA A 511 -25.42 -20.72 2.26
N TRP A 512 -24.16 -20.63 2.68
CA TRP A 512 -23.19 -21.74 2.64
C TRP A 512 -22.94 -22.28 4.04
N PHE A 513 -22.68 -23.58 4.16
CA PHE A 513 -22.31 -24.21 5.44
C PHE A 513 -21.16 -25.21 5.33
N ALA A 514 -20.39 -25.32 6.40
CA ALA A 514 -19.45 -26.40 6.66
C ALA A 514 -20.07 -27.34 7.69
N ASP A 515 -20.07 -28.64 7.39
CA ASP A 515 -20.63 -29.72 8.23
C ASP A 515 -19.56 -30.30 9.18
N GLY A 516 -19.96 -31.08 10.19
CA GLY A 516 -19.01 -31.75 11.10
C GLY A 516 -18.18 -30.79 11.98
N GLN A 517 -18.83 -29.72 12.45
CA GLN A 517 -18.28 -28.70 13.32
C GLN A 517 -18.60 -29.02 14.78
N THR A 518 -17.82 -29.93 15.38
CA THR A 518 -18.04 -30.43 16.75
C THR A 518 -17.19 -29.69 17.81
N GLN A 519 -16.60 -28.55 17.48
CA GLN A 519 -15.58 -27.86 18.30
C GLN A 519 -16.12 -27.04 19.48
N GLN A 520 -17.30 -27.37 20.02
CA GLN A 520 -17.92 -26.56 21.08
C GLN A 520 -17.11 -26.58 22.38
N GLY A 521 -16.60 -25.42 22.79
CA GLY A 521 -15.86 -25.18 24.01
C GLY A 521 -16.72 -24.83 25.22
N ARG A 522 -16.07 -24.33 26.28
CA ARG A 522 -16.74 -23.93 27.52
C ARG A 522 -17.39 -22.56 27.37
N VAL A 523 -18.71 -22.55 27.23
CA VAL A 523 -19.54 -21.34 27.16
C VAL A 523 -19.76 -20.77 28.58
N THR A 524 -19.55 -19.48 28.77
CA THR A 524 -19.81 -18.79 30.06
C THR A 524 -21.31 -18.52 30.25
N ALA A 525 -21.75 -18.37 31.50
CA ALA A 525 -23.11 -17.94 31.83
C ALA A 525 -23.40 -16.56 31.21
N GLU A 526 -24.65 -16.32 30.83
CA GLU A 526 -25.06 -15.04 30.22
C GLU A 526 -25.04 -13.87 31.21
N TRP A 527 -25.38 -14.16 32.47
CA TRP A 527 -25.42 -13.22 33.58
C TRP A 527 -24.62 -13.77 34.76
N VAL A 528 -23.87 -12.89 35.43
CA VAL A 528 -23.12 -13.16 36.66
C VAL A 528 -23.46 -12.11 37.73
N ALA A 529 -22.82 -12.18 38.89
CA ALA A 529 -23.11 -11.27 40.01
C ALA A 529 -22.80 -9.79 39.73
N SER A 530 -21.92 -9.48 38.77
CA SER A 530 -21.59 -8.12 38.33
C SER A 530 -22.48 -7.57 37.21
N GLY A 531 -23.21 -8.42 36.46
CA GLY A 531 -24.03 -7.97 35.33
C GLY A 531 -24.08 -8.96 34.16
N PRO A 532 -24.38 -8.48 32.93
CA PRO A 532 -24.32 -9.29 31.71
C PRO A 532 -22.86 -9.53 31.31
N VAL A 533 -22.56 -10.69 30.72
CA VAL A 533 -21.21 -11.00 30.23
C VAL A 533 -20.91 -10.38 28.86
N CYS A 534 -21.94 -10.13 28.05
CA CYS A 534 -21.82 -9.57 26.68
C CYS A 534 -22.54 -8.24 26.52
N ARG A 535 -22.07 -7.42 25.57
CA ARG A 535 -22.83 -6.28 25.02
C ARG A 535 -24.03 -6.82 24.21
N ASP A 536 -25.17 -6.12 24.23
CA ASP A 536 -26.40 -6.54 23.51
C ASP A 536 -26.23 -6.67 21.98
N THR A 537 -25.26 -5.96 21.40
CA THR A 537 -24.88 -6.05 19.98
C THR A 537 -24.14 -7.37 19.64
N ASN A 538 -23.60 -8.03 20.66
CA ASN A 538 -22.66 -9.14 20.60
C ASN A 538 -23.09 -10.29 21.56
N PRO A 539 -24.34 -10.79 21.53
CA PRO A 539 -24.86 -11.76 22.51
C PRO A 539 -24.16 -13.14 22.46
N ARG A 540 -23.23 -13.32 21.51
CA ARG A 540 -22.39 -14.50 21.34
C ARG A 540 -20.98 -14.38 21.94
N CYS A 541 -20.60 -13.24 22.51
CA CYS A 541 -19.24 -13.01 23.03
C CYS A 541 -18.73 -14.11 24.00
N ARG A 542 -19.64 -14.84 24.66
CA ARG A 542 -19.36 -15.89 25.65
C ARG A 542 -19.19 -17.31 25.06
N TYR A 543 -19.25 -17.44 23.73
CA TYR A 543 -19.05 -18.69 22.99
C TYR A 543 -17.64 -18.65 22.36
N PRO A 544 -16.71 -19.51 22.79
CA PRO A 544 -15.28 -19.32 22.53
C PRO A 544 -14.85 -19.56 21.08
N GLU A 545 -15.75 -19.92 20.19
CA GLU A 545 -15.46 -20.17 18.79
C GLU A 545 -15.65 -18.91 17.95
N ASP A 546 -14.58 -18.51 17.26
CA ASP A 546 -14.55 -17.46 16.25
C ASP A 546 -14.37 -18.03 14.84
N LEU A 547 -14.78 -17.23 13.85
CA LEU A 547 -14.59 -17.50 12.43
C LEU A 547 -13.85 -16.31 11.79
N PHE A 548 -12.88 -16.63 10.95
CA PHE A 548 -12.07 -15.67 10.20
C PHE A 548 -12.24 -15.95 8.71
N ILE A 549 -12.42 -14.90 7.91
CA ILE A 549 -12.41 -14.97 6.45
C ILE A 549 -11.28 -14.04 5.99
N ASP A 550 -10.29 -14.60 5.30
CA ASP A 550 -9.09 -13.90 4.81
C ASP A 550 -8.31 -13.18 5.94
N GLY A 551 -8.35 -13.76 7.15
CA GLY A 551 -7.73 -13.20 8.36
C GLY A 551 -8.64 -12.29 9.17
N GLU A 552 -9.68 -11.69 8.57
CA GLU A 552 -10.61 -10.79 9.27
C GLU A 552 -11.66 -11.56 10.07
N ILE A 553 -11.82 -11.22 11.35
CA ILE A 553 -12.80 -11.83 12.25
C ILE A 553 -14.24 -11.51 11.82
N GLN A 554 -15.13 -12.49 11.88
CA GLN A 554 -16.53 -12.38 11.48
C GLN A 554 -17.44 -12.31 12.71
N ARG A 555 -18.48 -11.48 12.67
CA ARG A 555 -19.38 -11.30 13.83
C ARG A 555 -20.30 -12.51 14.02
N HIS A 556 -20.20 -13.16 15.18
CA HIS A 556 -20.97 -14.35 15.54
C HIS A 556 -22.42 -13.95 15.89
N VAL A 557 -23.40 -14.40 15.08
CA VAL A 557 -24.82 -14.05 15.27
C VAL A 557 -25.64 -15.16 15.97
N THR A 558 -26.87 -14.83 16.37
CA THR A 558 -27.73 -15.71 17.17
C THR A 558 -28.38 -16.82 16.35
N TRP A 559 -28.90 -16.51 15.17
CA TRP A 559 -29.76 -17.37 14.34
C TRP A 559 -29.51 -17.17 12.84
N ILE A 560 -29.86 -18.15 12.00
CA ILE A 560 -29.59 -18.13 10.55
C ILE A 560 -30.25 -16.97 9.78
N GLY A 561 -31.33 -16.39 10.29
CA GLY A 561 -31.95 -15.21 9.68
C GLY A 561 -31.25 -13.89 10.02
N ASP A 562 -30.32 -13.89 10.97
CA ASP A 562 -29.44 -12.77 11.29
C ASP A 562 -28.21 -12.73 10.34
N LEU A 563 -28.08 -13.73 9.45
CA LEU A 563 -26.89 -13.99 8.64
C LEU A 563 -26.80 -13.08 7.39
N GLY A 564 -26.02 -12.01 7.53
CA GLY A 564 -25.60 -11.10 6.46
C GLY A 564 -24.11 -11.16 6.14
N GLU A 565 -23.62 -10.17 5.41
CA GLU A 565 -22.19 -9.95 5.17
C GLU A 565 -21.46 -9.58 6.48
N GLY A 566 -20.19 -9.98 6.61
CA GLY A 566 -19.41 -9.81 7.84
C GLY A 566 -19.88 -10.65 9.04
N THR A 567 -20.81 -11.60 8.84
CA THR A 567 -21.41 -12.41 9.92
C THR A 567 -21.39 -13.91 9.64
N TRP A 568 -21.47 -14.69 10.71
CA TRP A 568 -21.56 -16.14 10.66
C TRP A 568 -22.40 -16.70 11.82
N TRP A 569 -22.94 -17.89 11.63
CA TRP A 569 -23.78 -18.58 12.62
C TRP A 569 -23.29 -20.01 12.86
N PHE A 570 -23.12 -20.39 14.12
CA PHE A 570 -22.86 -21.77 14.51
C PHE A 570 -24.16 -22.43 15.00
N ASP A 571 -24.65 -23.40 14.22
CA ASP A 571 -25.67 -24.36 14.64
C ASP A 571 -25.02 -25.52 15.42
N TYR A 572 -24.83 -25.29 16.72
CA TYR A 572 -24.39 -26.30 17.68
C TYR A 572 -25.35 -27.50 17.80
N GLY A 573 -26.59 -27.39 17.31
CA GLY A 573 -27.56 -28.49 17.31
C GLY A 573 -27.40 -29.43 16.12
N ALA A 574 -26.70 -29.00 15.07
CA ALA A 574 -26.48 -29.74 13.83
C ALA A 574 -24.99 -29.88 13.45
N ASP A 575 -24.06 -29.49 14.33
CA ASP A 575 -22.61 -29.42 14.10
C ASP A 575 -22.25 -28.64 12.81
N ARG A 576 -22.82 -27.44 12.62
CA ARG A 576 -22.67 -26.67 11.36
C ARG A 576 -22.31 -25.20 11.54
N ILE A 577 -21.32 -24.73 10.78
CA ILE A 577 -20.96 -23.31 10.65
C ILE A 577 -21.53 -22.78 9.34
N TRP A 578 -22.22 -21.64 9.40
CA TRP A 578 -22.92 -21.01 8.28
C TRP A 578 -22.35 -19.62 7.97
N VAL A 579 -22.21 -19.31 6.68
CA VAL A 579 -21.74 -18.00 6.15
C VAL A 579 -22.62 -17.56 4.98
N LYS A 580 -22.72 -16.24 4.75
CA LYS A 580 -23.63 -15.71 3.73
C LYS A 580 -23.10 -15.84 2.30
N ASN A 581 -21.91 -15.31 2.05
CA ASN A 581 -21.29 -15.23 0.74
C ASN A 581 -20.53 -16.53 0.41
N ASP A 582 -20.18 -16.75 -0.87
CA ASP A 582 -19.47 -17.96 -1.31
C ASP A 582 -18.04 -18.00 -0.75
N PRO A 583 -17.70 -18.97 0.12
CA PRO A 583 -16.41 -19.02 0.80
C PRO A 583 -15.33 -19.77 0.00
N ARG A 584 -15.68 -20.42 -1.12
CA ARG A 584 -14.84 -21.48 -1.72
C ARG A 584 -13.54 -20.99 -2.37
N SER A 585 -13.42 -19.69 -2.61
CA SER A 585 -12.21 -19.02 -3.10
C SER A 585 -11.53 -18.13 -2.06
N ARG A 586 -11.89 -18.27 -0.77
CA ARG A 586 -11.41 -17.48 0.37
C ARG A 586 -10.68 -18.38 1.35
N LEU A 587 -9.76 -17.84 2.14
CA LEU A 587 -9.18 -18.53 3.29
C LEU A 587 -10.14 -18.41 4.46
N VAL A 588 -10.97 -19.44 4.70
CA VAL A 588 -11.85 -19.47 5.88
C VAL A 588 -11.24 -20.34 6.97
N GLU A 589 -11.14 -19.79 8.17
CA GLU A 589 -10.56 -20.42 9.36
C GLU A 589 -11.53 -20.35 10.54
N THR A 590 -11.56 -21.36 11.41
CA THR A 590 -12.29 -21.31 12.69
C THR A 590 -11.38 -21.75 13.82
N SER A 591 -11.44 -21.04 14.95
CA SER A 591 -10.70 -21.39 16.17
C SER A 591 -11.27 -22.68 16.77
N VAL A 592 -10.41 -23.64 17.13
CA VAL A 592 -10.83 -24.94 17.68
C VAL A 592 -10.06 -25.39 18.92
N VAL A 593 -8.95 -24.75 19.25
CA VAL A 593 -8.09 -25.12 20.40
C VAL A 593 -8.32 -24.19 21.58
N GLY A 594 -8.61 -24.75 22.75
CA GLY A 594 -9.01 -23.97 23.93
C GLY A 594 -7.90 -23.20 24.68
N GLN A 595 -6.64 -23.62 24.56
CA GLN A 595 -5.46 -22.93 25.11
C GLN A 595 -4.23 -23.24 24.26
N GLY A 596 -3.36 -22.25 24.03
CA GLY A 596 -2.16 -22.37 23.22
C GLY A 596 -0.99 -22.97 24.00
N ILE A 597 -0.42 -22.22 24.93
CA ILE A 597 0.71 -22.66 25.77
C ILE A 597 0.33 -22.49 27.24
N PHE A 598 0.28 -23.57 28.03
CA PHE A 598 -0.27 -23.48 29.38
C PHE A 598 0.21 -24.54 30.40
N GLY A 599 0.03 -24.22 31.68
CA GLY A 599 0.16 -25.15 32.80
C GLY A 599 1.15 -24.72 33.88
N GLY A 600 1.00 -25.29 35.09
CA GLY A 600 1.81 -24.95 36.26
C GLY A 600 3.19 -25.62 36.30
N ALA A 601 4.06 -25.24 35.37
CA ALA A 601 5.50 -25.55 35.40
C ALA A 601 6.31 -24.29 35.76
N ASP A 602 7.52 -24.42 36.28
CA ASP A 602 8.33 -23.29 36.76
C ASP A 602 9.42 -22.85 35.77
N HIS A 603 9.76 -21.55 35.75
CA HIS A 603 10.86 -20.97 34.95
C HIS A 603 10.76 -21.20 33.43
N VAL A 604 9.53 -21.25 32.90
CA VAL A 604 9.27 -21.40 31.46
C VAL A 604 9.59 -20.08 30.72
N THR A 605 10.18 -20.18 29.53
CA THR A 605 10.39 -19.00 28.64
C THR A 605 9.67 -19.18 27.30
N ILE A 606 8.94 -18.16 26.86
CA ILE A 606 8.23 -18.13 25.56
C ILE A 606 8.65 -16.86 24.80
N ARG A 607 9.14 -16.99 23.55
CA ARG A 607 9.68 -15.83 22.82
C ARG A 607 9.68 -15.90 21.29
N ASN A 608 9.68 -14.74 20.63
CA ASN A 608 9.84 -14.59 19.18
C ASN A 608 8.80 -15.34 18.32
N LEU A 609 7.52 -15.35 18.73
CA LEU A 609 6.45 -15.98 17.93
C LEU A 609 5.09 -15.28 18.07
N ILE A 610 4.24 -15.52 17.07
CA ILE A 610 2.83 -15.10 17.06
C ILE A 610 1.96 -16.21 17.66
N ILE A 611 1.03 -15.87 18.56
CA ILE A 611 0.02 -16.74 19.16
C ILE A 611 -1.36 -16.23 18.72
N GLU A 612 -2.08 -16.99 17.87
CA GLU A 612 -3.33 -16.48 17.31
C GLU A 612 -4.51 -17.47 17.24
N LYS A 613 -5.72 -16.89 17.22
CA LYS A 613 -6.97 -17.60 16.88
C LYS A 613 -7.25 -18.83 17.74
N PHE A 614 -6.87 -18.77 19.02
CA PHE A 614 -7.28 -19.76 20.02
C PHE A 614 -8.71 -19.51 20.48
N ALA A 615 -9.46 -20.61 20.64
CA ALA A 615 -10.82 -20.63 21.16
C ALA A 615 -10.81 -20.55 22.69
N THR A 616 -10.13 -19.52 23.23
CA THR A 616 -9.89 -19.35 24.65
C THR A 616 -11.20 -19.01 25.37
N PRO A 617 -11.61 -19.79 26.40
CA PRO A 617 -12.76 -19.42 27.22
C PRO A 617 -12.56 -18.07 27.91
N THR A 618 -13.67 -17.47 28.34
CA THR A 618 -13.68 -16.25 29.15
C THR A 618 -12.73 -16.35 30.35
N GLN A 619 -11.93 -15.31 30.60
CA GLN A 619 -10.89 -15.20 31.65
C GLN A 619 -9.71 -16.20 31.51
N VAL A 620 -9.43 -16.69 30.30
CA VAL A 620 -8.33 -17.63 29.99
C VAL A 620 -7.36 -17.06 28.97
N GLY A 621 -6.07 -17.18 29.26
CA GLY A 621 -4.99 -16.80 28.34
C GLY A 621 -4.77 -17.80 27.21
N ALA A 622 -4.39 -17.31 26.03
CA ALA A 622 -3.86 -18.18 24.96
C ALA A 622 -2.46 -18.66 25.32
N ILE A 623 -1.66 -17.80 25.96
CA ILE A 623 -0.62 -18.21 26.91
C ILE A 623 -1.20 -18.09 28.33
N ASP A 624 -1.12 -19.14 29.14
CA ASP A 624 -1.66 -19.12 30.52
C ASP A 624 -0.84 -19.99 31.47
N SER A 625 -0.13 -19.37 32.42
CA SER A 625 0.66 -20.08 33.43
C SER A 625 -0.20 -20.92 34.42
N ARG A 626 -1.53 -20.87 34.33
CA ARG A 626 -2.48 -21.64 35.15
C ARG A 626 -3.00 -22.86 34.38
N LEU A 627 -3.39 -23.91 35.12
CA LEU A 627 -4.17 -25.01 34.57
C LEU A 627 -5.69 -24.71 34.63
N TYR A 628 -6.25 -24.10 33.58
CA TYR A 628 -7.68 -23.72 33.55
C TYR A 628 -8.67 -24.88 33.80
N ALA A 629 -8.29 -26.11 33.43
CA ALA A 629 -9.13 -27.30 33.56
C ALA A 629 -9.64 -27.58 34.99
N THR A 630 -9.00 -27.02 36.02
CA THR A 630 -9.47 -27.09 37.41
C THR A 630 -9.83 -25.72 38.02
N MET A 631 -9.34 -24.60 37.46
CA MET A 631 -9.35 -23.23 38.02
C MET A 631 -8.61 -23.06 39.36
N ASP A 632 -8.65 -24.08 40.23
CA ASP A 632 -7.83 -24.30 41.43
C ASP A 632 -6.59 -25.17 41.11
N GLY A 633 -6.04 -25.05 39.90
CA GLY A 633 -4.80 -25.76 39.51
C GLY A 633 -3.55 -25.16 40.17
N PRO A 634 -2.40 -25.87 40.14
CA PRO A 634 -1.12 -25.23 40.45
C PRO A 634 -0.81 -24.17 39.40
N ASP A 635 -0.31 -23.03 39.88
CA ASP A 635 0.16 -21.91 39.08
C ASP A 635 1.66 -22.08 38.78
N GLY A 636 2.07 -21.76 37.56
CA GLY A 636 3.47 -21.87 37.11
C GLY A 636 4.24 -20.59 37.39
N THR A 637 5.34 -20.69 38.14
CA THR A 637 6.05 -19.49 38.63
C THR A 637 7.20 -19.09 37.71
N ASN A 638 7.60 -17.82 37.77
CA ASN A 638 8.80 -17.30 37.08
C ASN A 638 8.75 -17.45 35.54
N TRP A 639 7.57 -17.37 34.93
CA TRP A 639 7.40 -17.41 33.47
C TRP A 639 7.90 -16.12 32.80
N THR A 640 8.74 -16.24 31.77
CA THR A 640 9.23 -15.10 30.98
C THR A 640 8.62 -15.10 29.57
N ILE A 641 7.98 -14.00 29.19
CA ILE A 641 7.42 -13.74 27.86
C ILE A 641 8.19 -12.59 27.23
N GLU A 642 8.79 -12.81 26.06
CA GLU A 642 9.66 -11.82 25.39
C GLU A 642 9.41 -11.79 23.87
N ASN A 643 9.07 -10.64 23.30
CA ASN A 643 8.86 -10.51 21.85
C ASN A 643 7.81 -11.51 21.31
N VAL A 644 6.61 -11.49 21.92
CA VAL A 644 5.46 -12.33 21.56
C VAL A 644 4.29 -11.46 21.12
N GLU A 645 3.65 -11.82 20.00
CA GLU A 645 2.44 -11.19 19.47
C GLU A 645 1.22 -12.11 19.76
N ALA A 646 0.39 -11.76 20.74
CA ALA A 646 -0.81 -12.51 21.10
C ALA A 646 -2.06 -11.83 20.52
N ARG A 647 -2.65 -12.39 19.45
CA ARG A 647 -3.70 -11.73 18.69
C ARG A 647 -4.91 -12.58 18.32
N PHE A 648 -6.08 -11.97 18.21
CA PHE A 648 -7.33 -12.64 17.80
C PHE A 648 -7.66 -13.90 18.62
N ASN A 649 -7.20 -14.00 19.87
CA ASN A 649 -7.55 -15.09 20.77
C ASN A 649 -8.83 -14.71 21.51
N HIS A 650 -9.80 -15.60 21.59
CA HIS A 650 -11.17 -15.25 22.01
C HIS A 650 -11.27 -14.66 23.43
N GLY A 651 -10.50 -15.20 24.39
CA GLY A 651 -10.44 -14.72 25.77
C GLY A 651 -9.37 -13.65 25.97
N THR A 652 -8.47 -13.92 26.91
CA THR A 652 -7.28 -13.11 27.19
C THR A 652 -6.14 -13.54 26.24
N GLY A 653 -5.27 -12.62 25.83
CA GLY A 653 -4.04 -12.92 25.11
C GLY A 653 -3.05 -13.71 25.98
N ILE A 654 -2.60 -13.11 27.08
CA ILE A 654 -1.58 -13.69 27.98
C ILE A 654 -2.00 -13.56 29.45
N PHE A 655 -1.91 -14.65 30.21
CA PHE A 655 -2.14 -14.67 31.66
C PHE A 655 -0.91 -15.21 32.42
N LEU A 656 -0.35 -14.42 33.35
CA LEU A 656 0.77 -14.83 34.20
C LEU A 656 0.45 -14.88 35.71
N THR A 657 1.28 -15.59 36.46
CA THR A 657 1.21 -15.82 37.92
C THR A 657 2.53 -15.43 38.60
N ASP A 658 2.77 -15.85 39.85
CA ASP A 658 3.89 -15.39 40.69
C ASP A 658 5.27 -15.37 39.98
N GLY A 659 5.96 -14.22 40.04
CA GLY A 659 7.24 -13.97 39.38
C GLY A 659 7.16 -13.86 37.85
N GLY A 660 5.96 -13.76 37.27
CA GLY A 660 5.76 -13.67 35.82
C GLY A 660 6.24 -12.34 35.23
N HIS A 661 6.96 -12.41 34.11
CA HIS A 661 7.53 -11.26 33.41
C HIS A 661 7.08 -11.23 31.94
N ILE A 662 6.34 -10.18 31.54
CA ILE A 662 6.05 -9.86 30.14
C ILE A 662 6.90 -8.65 29.74
N ARG A 663 7.66 -8.74 28.64
CA ARG A 663 8.39 -7.60 28.07
C ARG A 663 8.50 -7.61 26.55
N ASN A 664 8.65 -6.42 25.95
CA ASN A 664 8.76 -6.22 24.50
C ASN A 664 7.68 -6.98 23.70
N SER A 665 6.47 -7.12 24.24
CA SER A 665 5.42 -8.01 23.70
C SER A 665 4.17 -7.22 23.32
N TYR A 666 3.31 -7.80 22.50
CA TYR A 666 2.14 -7.14 21.96
C TYR A 666 0.91 -8.03 22.12
N ALA A 667 -0.15 -7.55 22.77
CA ALA A 667 -1.44 -8.23 22.77
C ALA A 667 -2.54 -7.33 22.21
N HIS A 668 -3.14 -7.76 21.10
CA HIS A 668 -4.12 -6.97 20.37
C HIS A 668 -5.22 -7.74 19.70
N HIS A 669 -6.36 -7.08 19.50
CA HIS A 669 -7.51 -7.66 18.82
C HIS A 669 -8.04 -8.97 19.45
N ASN A 670 -7.64 -9.29 20.68
CA ASN A 670 -8.14 -10.45 21.42
C ASN A 670 -9.60 -10.20 21.83
N GLY A 671 -10.39 -11.25 21.92
CA GLY A 671 -11.84 -11.17 22.05
C GLY A 671 -12.31 -10.60 23.38
N GLN A 672 -11.53 -10.73 24.47
CA GLN A 672 -11.83 -10.13 25.79
C GLN A 672 -10.74 -9.15 26.27
N GLN A 673 -9.46 -9.55 26.26
CA GLN A 673 -8.36 -8.83 26.93
C GLN A 673 -6.99 -9.04 26.28
N GLY A 674 -6.08 -8.07 26.45
CA GLY A 674 -4.67 -8.21 26.11
C GLY A 674 -3.89 -9.06 27.11
N PHE A 675 -3.49 -8.47 28.24
CA PHE A 675 -2.75 -9.15 29.32
C PHE A 675 -3.57 -9.21 30.62
N SER A 676 -3.27 -10.18 31.49
CA SER A 676 -3.86 -10.29 32.84
C SER A 676 -2.94 -11.05 33.79
N ALA A 677 -3.09 -10.86 35.11
CA ALA A 677 -2.23 -11.51 36.09
C ALA A 677 -2.82 -11.63 37.51
N ARG A 678 -2.20 -12.50 38.32
CA ARG A 678 -2.35 -12.60 39.78
C ARG A 678 -1.02 -12.94 40.45
N GLY A 679 -0.90 -12.79 41.77
CA GLY A 679 0.27 -13.22 42.54
C GLY A 679 1.37 -12.16 42.69
N HIS A 680 2.51 -12.58 43.23
CA HIS A 680 3.60 -11.72 43.68
C HIS A 680 4.60 -11.40 42.56
N ASP A 681 5.30 -10.27 42.68
CA ASP A 681 6.49 -9.92 41.88
C ASP A 681 6.27 -9.95 40.35
N VAL A 682 5.03 -9.75 39.88
CA VAL A 682 4.69 -9.73 38.45
C VAL A 682 5.19 -8.43 37.82
N VAL A 683 5.82 -8.54 36.64
CA VAL A 683 6.30 -7.39 35.86
C VAL A 683 5.72 -7.42 34.44
N ILE A 684 5.09 -6.33 34.03
CA ILE A 684 4.70 -6.09 32.62
C ILE A 684 5.36 -4.78 32.19
N GLU A 685 6.30 -4.86 31.24
CA GLU A 685 7.06 -3.70 30.80
C GLU A 685 7.30 -3.60 29.29
N ASP A 686 7.56 -2.39 28.81
CA ASP A 686 8.01 -2.10 27.42
C ASP A 686 7.12 -2.79 26.35
N SER A 687 5.81 -2.90 26.59
CA SER A 687 4.88 -3.74 25.81
C SER A 687 3.61 -2.98 25.36
N GLU A 688 2.96 -3.44 24.29
CA GLU A 688 1.74 -2.84 23.74
C GLU A 688 0.48 -3.69 24.02
N LEU A 689 -0.62 -3.03 24.37
CA LEU A 689 -1.93 -3.63 24.63
C LEU A 689 -3.00 -2.81 23.89
N SER A 690 -3.42 -3.24 22.69
CA SER A 690 -4.32 -2.40 21.86
C SER A 690 -5.50 -3.11 21.19
N HIS A 691 -6.61 -2.38 20.97
CA HIS A 691 -7.78 -2.88 20.23
C HIS A 691 -8.40 -4.19 20.77
N ASN A 692 -8.17 -4.55 22.03
CA ASN A 692 -8.74 -5.77 22.63
C ASN A 692 -10.23 -5.60 22.98
N ASN A 693 -10.88 -6.71 23.31
CA ASN A 693 -12.33 -6.90 23.41
C ASN A 693 -13.09 -6.92 22.06
N THR A 694 -12.52 -7.58 21.05
CA THR A 694 -13.11 -7.64 19.69
C THR A 694 -14.40 -8.43 19.57
N VAL A 695 -14.68 -9.39 20.46
CA VAL A 695 -15.95 -10.16 20.40
C VAL A 695 -17.08 -9.51 21.21
N GLY A 696 -16.81 -8.44 21.98
CA GLY A 696 -17.83 -7.61 22.62
C GLY A 696 -18.34 -8.12 23.97
N TYR A 697 -17.43 -8.52 24.86
CA TYR A 697 -17.70 -8.62 26.29
C TYR A 697 -18.13 -7.27 26.88
N HIS A 698 -18.93 -7.31 27.94
CA HIS A 698 -19.38 -6.11 28.66
C HIS A 698 -18.26 -5.59 29.58
N TRP A 699 -18.10 -4.26 29.64
CA TRP A 699 -17.07 -3.63 30.48
C TRP A 699 -17.33 -3.86 31.98
N ASP A 700 -18.57 -3.70 32.46
CA ASP A 700 -18.99 -4.05 33.85
C ASP A 700 -18.66 -5.50 34.28
N PHE A 701 -18.46 -6.41 33.31
CA PHE A 701 -18.02 -7.77 33.60
C PHE A 701 -16.48 -7.80 33.76
N GLU A 702 -15.78 -7.74 32.63
CA GLU A 702 -14.31 -7.73 32.52
C GLU A 702 -13.91 -7.67 31.04
N SER A 703 -13.42 -6.51 30.56
CA SER A 703 -12.89 -6.38 29.20
C SER A 703 -12.01 -5.14 29.02
N GLY A 704 -11.14 -5.14 28.00
CA GLY A 704 -10.28 -4.00 27.66
C GLY A 704 -8.80 -4.37 27.48
N GLY A 705 -7.88 -3.47 27.81
CA GLY A 705 -6.44 -3.70 27.66
C GLY A 705 -5.94 -4.82 28.58
N GLY A 706 -6.19 -4.73 29.88
CA GLY A 706 -5.90 -5.83 30.81
C GLY A 706 -6.51 -5.67 32.21
N LYS A 707 -6.69 -6.79 32.91
CA LYS A 707 -7.16 -6.81 34.30
C LYS A 707 -6.25 -7.63 35.22
N TYR A 708 -6.02 -7.12 36.43
CA TYR A 708 -5.07 -7.66 37.40
C TYR A 708 -5.78 -7.83 38.74
N TYR A 709 -5.65 -9.01 39.37
CA TYR A 709 -6.36 -9.31 40.62
C TYR A 709 -5.51 -10.11 41.60
N ARG A 710 -5.61 -9.76 42.89
CA ARG A 710 -4.78 -10.34 43.96
C ARG A 710 -3.29 -10.36 43.62
N THR A 711 -2.78 -9.26 43.05
CA THR A 711 -1.35 -9.07 42.83
C THR A 711 -0.67 -8.44 44.05
N TYR A 712 0.62 -8.69 44.21
CA TYR A 712 1.44 -8.15 45.30
C TYR A 712 2.75 -7.60 44.73
N ASP A 713 3.06 -6.35 45.02
CA ASP A 713 4.28 -5.65 44.60
C ASP A 713 4.49 -5.65 43.06
N MET A 714 3.38 -5.70 42.30
CA MET A 714 3.37 -5.77 40.83
C MET A 714 3.81 -4.45 40.19
N VAL A 715 4.62 -4.57 39.13
CA VAL A 715 5.10 -3.45 38.31
C VAL A 715 4.46 -3.47 36.92
N PHE A 716 3.85 -2.36 36.52
CA PHE A 716 3.30 -2.13 35.18
C PHE A 716 3.91 -0.84 34.62
N ARG A 717 4.91 -0.92 33.73
CA ARG A 717 5.70 0.25 33.31
C ARG A 717 6.05 0.35 31.83
N ASN A 718 6.23 1.58 31.33
CA ASN A 718 6.64 1.86 29.95
C ASN A 718 5.73 1.24 28.86
N ASN A 719 4.51 0.81 29.21
CA ASN A 719 3.61 0.15 28.27
C ASN A 719 2.78 1.16 27.47
N TYR A 720 2.35 0.76 26.27
CA TYR A 720 1.44 1.53 25.42
C TYR A 720 0.08 0.83 25.37
N VAL A 721 -0.97 1.46 25.91
CA VAL A 721 -2.27 0.83 26.18
C VAL A 721 -3.38 1.65 25.53
N HIS A 722 -3.84 1.25 24.34
CA HIS A 722 -4.68 2.14 23.55
C HIS A 722 -5.80 1.49 22.74
N HIS A 723 -6.86 2.27 22.47
CA HIS A 723 -7.96 1.89 21.58
C HIS A 723 -8.68 0.58 21.97
N ASN A 724 -8.58 0.12 23.23
CA ASN A 724 -9.24 -1.11 23.68
C ASN A 724 -10.72 -0.87 23.97
N TYR A 725 -11.57 -1.83 23.64
CA TYR A 725 -13.03 -1.74 23.84
C TYR A 725 -13.45 -2.04 25.29
N GLY A 726 -12.83 -1.37 26.25
CA GLY A 726 -13.10 -1.44 27.70
C GLY A 726 -12.21 -0.45 28.45
N SER A 727 -11.84 -0.78 29.69
CA SER A 727 -10.80 -0.03 30.42
C SER A 727 -9.40 -0.33 29.84
N GLY A 728 -8.47 0.63 29.91
CA GLY A 728 -7.07 0.39 29.54
C GLY A 728 -6.37 -0.56 30.50
N VAL A 729 -6.22 -0.12 31.75
CA VAL A 729 -5.46 -0.82 32.82
C VAL A 729 -6.34 -0.93 34.07
N TRP A 730 -6.86 -2.12 34.39
CA TRP A 730 -7.77 -2.34 35.52
C TRP A 730 -7.15 -3.23 36.61
N PHE A 731 -6.90 -2.69 37.80
CA PHE A 731 -6.58 -3.45 39.00
C PHE A 731 -7.85 -3.62 39.83
N ASP A 732 -8.30 -4.85 40.09
CA ASP A 732 -9.52 -5.16 40.85
C ASP A 732 -9.27 -6.29 41.86
N ILE A 733 -10.06 -6.34 42.93
CA ILE A 733 -10.01 -7.35 44.00
C ILE A 733 -8.62 -7.49 44.64
N ALA A 734 -8.33 -6.61 45.60
CA ALA A 734 -7.27 -6.77 46.58
C ALA A 734 -5.87 -6.95 45.98
N ASN A 735 -5.48 -6.05 45.09
CA ASN A 735 -4.09 -5.87 44.70
C ASN A 735 -3.35 -5.07 45.79
N PHE A 736 -2.05 -5.28 45.92
CA PHE A 736 -1.21 -4.69 46.97
C PHE A 736 0.07 -4.08 46.39
N ASN A 737 0.41 -2.85 46.81
CA ASN A 737 1.65 -2.15 46.49
C ASN A 737 1.96 -2.01 44.97
N ALA A 738 0.96 -1.75 44.14
CA ALA A 738 1.15 -1.68 42.69
C ALA A 738 1.96 -0.45 42.25
N LEU A 739 2.93 -0.63 41.35
CA LEU A 739 3.68 0.47 40.71
C LEU A 739 3.26 0.58 39.24
N ILE A 740 2.60 1.69 38.89
CA ILE A 740 2.11 1.98 37.54
C ILE A 740 2.86 3.22 37.02
N GLU A 741 3.94 3.02 36.25
CA GLU A 741 4.84 4.14 35.88
C GLU A 741 5.27 4.25 34.41
N GLY A 742 5.32 5.47 33.88
CA GLY A 742 5.90 5.73 32.55
C GLY A 742 5.08 5.19 31.37
N ASN A 743 3.84 4.76 31.58
CA ASN A 743 2.99 4.20 30.53
C ASN A 743 2.29 5.32 29.72
N THR A 744 1.98 5.04 28.46
CA THR A 744 1.07 5.85 27.63
C THR A 744 -0.26 5.11 27.50
N VAL A 745 -1.36 5.71 27.96
CA VAL A 745 -2.66 5.05 28.07
C VAL A 745 -3.74 5.92 27.42
N GLU A 746 -4.21 5.56 26.22
CA GLU A 746 -5.01 6.50 25.42
C GLU A 746 -6.16 5.90 24.59
N TYR A 747 -7.23 6.69 24.42
CA TYR A 747 -8.37 6.38 23.56
C TYR A 747 -9.07 5.03 23.86
N ASN A 748 -9.00 4.53 25.09
CA ASN A 748 -9.76 3.35 25.51
C ASN A 748 -11.25 3.74 25.75
N ASP A 749 -12.19 2.82 25.45
CA ASP A 749 -13.65 3.06 25.54
C ASP A 749 -14.08 3.62 26.91
N PHE A 750 -13.46 3.12 27.98
CA PHE A 750 -13.79 3.41 29.38
C PHE A 750 -12.58 3.97 30.13
N ASP A 751 -12.43 3.74 31.44
CA ASP A 751 -11.31 4.30 32.23
C ASP A 751 -9.92 3.97 31.65
N GLY A 752 -9.00 4.94 31.65
CA GLY A 752 -7.61 4.74 31.25
C GLY A 752 -6.88 3.83 32.24
N ILE A 753 -6.70 4.31 33.47
CA ILE A 753 -6.13 3.56 34.60
C ILE A 753 -7.16 3.50 35.73
N PHE A 754 -7.54 2.29 36.16
CA PHE A 754 -8.59 2.05 37.13
C PHE A 754 -8.12 1.15 38.27
N TYR A 755 -8.16 1.65 39.52
CA TYR A 755 -7.68 0.96 40.72
C TYR A 755 -8.80 0.71 41.74
N GLU A 756 -9.44 -0.46 41.64
CA GLU A 756 -10.66 -0.86 42.36
C GLU A 756 -10.39 -1.82 43.55
N VAL A 757 -11.03 -1.54 44.69
CA VAL A 757 -11.07 -2.35 45.93
C VAL A 757 -9.74 -3.01 46.34
N SER A 758 -8.66 -2.24 46.24
CA SER A 758 -7.26 -2.63 46.39
C SER A 758 -6.49 -1.69 47.35
N TYR A 759 -5.20 -1.93 47.61
CA TYR A 759 -4.47 -1.34 48.75
C TYR A 759 -3.04 -0.97 48.41
N GLY A 760 -2.68 0.32 48.46
CA GLY A 760 -1.33 0.80 48.18
C GLY A 760 -1.02 0.78 46.69
N ALA A 761 -0.88 1.96 46.08
CA ALA A 761 -0.37 2.08 44.71
C ALA A 761 0.38 3.38 44.49
N VAL A 762 1.36 3.35 43.59
CA VAL A 762 2.07 4.54 43.08
C VAL A 762 1.80 4.63 41.59
N ILE A 763 1.06 5.66 41.17
CA ILE A 763 0.69 5.92 39.77
C ILE A 763 1.44 7.17 39.34
N ARG A 764 2.51 7.03 38.53
CA ARG A 764 3.40 8.18 38.24
C ARG A 764 4.01 8.25 36.85
N ASN A 765 4.35 9.45 36.39
CA ASN A 765 5.01 9.67 35.10
C ASN A 765 4.25 9.11 33.88
N ASN A 766 2.95 8.80 34.00
CA ASN A 766 2.16 8.25 32.89
C ASN A 766 1.57 9.38 32.04
N VAL A 767 1.46 9.16 30.73
CA VAL A 767 0.66 10.00 29.82
C VAL A 767 -0.69 9.31 29.63
N VAL A 768 -1.79 10.01 29.89
CA VAL A 768 -3.14 9.42 29.89
C VAL A 768 -4.10 10.32 29.14
N THR A 769 -4.54 9.90 27.94
CA THR A 769 -5.15 10.81 26.96
C THR A 769 -6.45 10.27 26.35
N GLY A 770 -7.51 11.07 26.30
CA GLY A 770 -8.67 10.76 25.45
C GLY A 770 -9.49 9.51 25.80
N ASN A 771 -9.37 8.97 27.02
CA ASN A 771 -10.12 7.78 27.47
C ASN A 771 -11.55 8.13 27.95
N GLY A 772 -12.45 7.14 27.95
CA GLY A 772 -13.74 7.20 28.66
C GLY A 772 -14.97 7.60 27.85
N PHE A 773 -14.86 7.75 26.53
CA PHE A 773 -15.92 8.36 25.70
C PHE A 773 -17.04 7.43 25.23
N LEU A 774 -16.89 6.09 25.29
CA LEU A 774 -17.92 5.17 24.78
C LEU A 774 -19.23 5.26 25.59
N ASP A 775 -19.12 5.39 26.91
CA ASP A 775 -20.28 5.43 27.81
C ASP A 775 -20.41 6.78 28.55
N ALA A 776 -20.50 7.85 27.76
CA ALA A 776 -20.78 9.20 28.23
C ALA A 776 -22.21 9.41 28.81
N ARG A 777 -22.90 8.35 29.28
CA ARG A 777 -24.28 8.40 29.84
C ARG A 777 -24.35 9.04 31.25
N GLY A 778 -23.52 10.04 31.52
CA GLY A 778 -23.53 10.82 32.77
C GLY A 778 -23.17 10.00 34.02
N VAL A 779 -22.34 8.96 33.87
CA VAL A 779 -22.05 7.99 34.93
C VAL A 779 -21.07 8.56 35.97
N TRP A 780 -21.56 9.47 36.79
CA TRP A 780 -20.93 9.97 38.03
C TRP A 780 -19.49 10.51 37.90
N LEU A 781 -18.48 9.64 38.05
CA LEU A 781 -17.05 9.94 37.94
C LEU A 781 -16.26 8.79 37.26
N TRP A 782 -16.96 7.83 36.63
CA TRP A 782 -16.36 6.74 35.84
C TRP A 782 -15.95 7.24 34.45
N GLY A 783 -15.15 6.47 33.71
CA GLY A 783 -14.60 6.90 32.43
C GLY A 783 -13.54 7.99 32.62
N ALA A 784 -12.69 7.86 33.64
CA ALA A 784 -11.63 8.80 33.93
C ALA A 784 -10.30 8.41 33.26
N GLY A 785 -9.40 9.39 33.10
CA GLY A 785 -8.00 9.09 32.82
C GLY A 785 -7.41 8.22 33.94
N ILE A 786 -7.55 8.67 35.18
CA ILE A 786 -7.13 7.89 36.37
C ILE A 786 -8.28 7.85 37.39
N LEU A 787 -8.78 6.65 37.69
CA LEU A 787 -9.86 6.38 38.63
C LEU A 787 -9.38 5.50 39.80
N VAL A 788 -9.72 5.90 41.03
CA VAL A 788 -9.55 5.08 42.25
C VAL A 788 -10.89 4.79 42.90
N ALA A 789 -11.25 3.52 43.12
CA ALA A 789 -12.56 3.13 43.64
C ALA A 789 -12.46 2.25 44.89
N SER A 790 -12.92 2.76 46.05
CA SER A 790 -12.90 2.04 47.34
C SER A 790 -11.55 1.38 47.69
N SER A 791 -10.44 2.07 47.36
CA SER A 791 -9.05 1.61 47.52
C SER A 791 -8.23 2.53 48.41
N SER A 792 -7.37 1.98 49.27
CA SER A 792 -6.56 2.76 50.24
C SER A 792 -5.14 3.05 49.77
N ASP A 793 -4.51 4.06 50.37
CA ASP A 793 -3.07 4.33 50.34
C ASP A 793 -2.49 4.54 48.92
N VAL A 794 -3.28 5.12 48.02
CA VAL A 794 -2.89 5.42 46.64
C VAL A 794 -2.22 6.81 46.53
N GLU A 795 -1.08 6.87 45.84
CA GLU A 795 -0.28 8.07 45.55
C GLU A 795 -0.23 8.28 44.03
N ILE A 796 -0.59 9.48 43.53
CA ILE A 796 -0.74 9.79 42.10
C ILE A 796 0.03 11.08 41.79
N TYR A 797 1.15 11.02 41.07
CA TYR A 797 1.98 12.20 40.78
C TYR A 797 2.78 12.20 39.50
N ALA A 798 3.13 13.41 39.02
CA ALA A 798 3.89 13.63 37.78
C ALA A 798 3.25 12.98 36.54
N ASN A 799 1.95 12.68 36.56
CA ASN A 799 1.22 12.21 35.40
C ASN A 799 0.74 13.39 34.55
N GLU A 800 0.59 13.13 33.26
CA GLU A 800 0.05 14.04 32.26
C GLU A 800 -1.32 13.49 31.82
N VAL A 801 -2.41 14.08 32.34
CA VAL A 801 -3.77 13.56 32.16
C VAL A 801 -4.56 14.56 31.31
N ARG A 802 -4.68 14.29 30.01
CA ARG A 802 -5.29 15.23 29.04
C ARG A 802 -6.57 14.68 28.41
N ASP A 803 -7.57 15.52 28.26
CA ASP A 803 -8.66 15.34 27.28
C ASP A 803 -9.47 14.03 27.41
N ASN A 804 -9.38 13.37 28.57
CA ASN A 804 -10.21 12.24 28.98
C ASN A 804 -11.61 12.75 29.39
N TRP A 805 -12.63 11.89 29.35
CA TRP A 805 -13.99 12.24 29.74
C TRP A 805 -14.07 12.72 31.20
N ASN A 806 -13.46 12.00 32.14
CA ASN A 806 -13.13 12.49 33.48
C ASN A 806 -11.60 12.58 33.66
N GLY A 807 -11.10 13.48 34.50
CA GLY A 807 -9.66 13.72 34.70
C GLY A 807 -9.02 12.71 35.66
N ILE A 808 -8.68 13.17 36.87
CA ILE A 808 -8.30 12.28 37.99
C ILE A 808 -9.47 12.24 38.98
N THR A 809 -10.06 11.08 39.19
CA THR A 809 -11.23 10.91 40.06
C THR A 809 -11.04 9.81 41.10
N ALA A 810 -11.80 9.91 42.20
CA ALA A 810 -11.98 8.76 43.08
C ALA A 810 -13.40 8.67 43.64
N VAL A 811 -13.88 7.42 43.74
CA VAL A 811 -15.24 7.06 44.14
C VAL A 811 -15.24 6.18 45.37
N GLU A 812 -16.04 6.55 46.36
CA GLU A 812 -16.21 5.79 47.60
C GLU A 812 -17.59 5.14 47.63
N GLN A 813 -17.59 3.82 47.78
CA GLN A 813 -18.78 2.97 47.76
C GLN A 813 -18.79 2.01 48.96
N GLN A 814 -19.96 1.53 49.38
CA GLN A 814 -20.06 0.63 50.54
C GLN A 814 -19.62 -0.82 50.21
N ARG A 815 -18.31 -1.04 49.98
CA ARG A 815 -17.73 -2.32 49.52
C ARG A 815 -17.27 -3.30 50.62
N GLY A 816 -17.34 -2.91 51.90
CA GLY A 816 -17.07 -3.80 53.04
C GLY A 816 -15.57 -4.00 53.35
N THR A 817 -15.16 -5.24 53.60
CA THR A 817 -13.74 -5.59 53.90
C THR A 817 -13.25 -6.76 53.06
N TRP A 818 -11.94 -6.82 52.80
CA TRP A 818 -11.24 -8.02 52.32
C TRP A 818 -10.19 -8.44 53.34
N GLU A 819 -10.30 -9.67 53.85
CA GLU A 819 -9.37 -10.28 54.83
C GLU A 819 -9.14 -9.44 56.12
N GLY A 820 -10.07 -8.52 56.41
CA GLY A 820 -10.04 -7.59 57.55
C GLY A 820 -9.70 -6.14 57.18
N ASN A 821 -9.15 -5.90 55.99
CA ASN A 821 -8.84 -4.56 55.48
C ASN A 821 -10.10 -3.88 54.92
N PRO A 822 -10.39 -2.59 55.26
CA PRO A 822 -11.54 -1.86 54.72
C PRO A 822 -11.38 -1.50 53.23
N ARG A 823 -12.40 -1.79 52.42
CA ARG A 823 -12.49 -1.35 51.03
C ARG A 823 -13.05 0.07 50.98
N GLU A 824 -12.22 1.01 51.39
CA GLU A 824 -12.58 2.41 51.64
C GLU A 824 -11.50 3.34 51.07
N VAL A 825 -11.89 4.35 50.29
CA VAL A 825 -10.95 5.38 49.82
C VAL A 825 -10.41 6.16 51.01
N THR A 826 -9.14 5.93 51.30
CA THR A 826 -8.39 6.43 52.46
C THR A 826 -6.95 6.75 52.05
N ASN A 827 -6.36 7.77 52.68
CA ASN A 827 -5.01 8.28 52.48
C ASN A 827 -4.63 8.75 51.05
N LEU A 828 -5.57 8.70 50.09
CA LEU A 828 -5.37 9.09 48.69
C LEU A 828 -4.65 10.44 48.57
N TRP A 829 -3.57 10.48 47.79
CA TRP A 829 -2.78 11.67 47.54
C TRP A 829 -2.61 11.90 46.05
N VAL A 830 -3.16 13.00 45.54
CA VAL A 830 -3.00 13.42 44.14
C VAL A 830 -2.19 14.70 44.12
N HIS A 831 -0.99 14.69 43.54
CA HIS A 831 -0.09 15.84 43.60
C HIS A 831 0.86 15.95 42.40
N ASP A 832 1.34 17.16 42.08
CA ASP A 832 2.32 17.40 41.01
C ASP A 832 1.93 16.80 39.64
N ASN A 833 0.63 16.64 39.33
CA ASN A 833 0.14 16.20 38.03
C ASN A 833 -0.25 17.39 37.15
N LEU A 834 -0.12 17.25 35.83
CA LEU A 834 -0.74 18.15 34.84
C LEU A 834 -2.08 17.55 34.41
N VAL A 835 -3.17 18.30 34.55
CA VAL A 835 -4.53 17.86 34.18
C VAL A 835 -5.17 18.87 33.21
N THR A 836 -5.31 18.49 31.95
CA THR A 836 -5.87 19.31 30.86
C THR A 836 -7.27 18.80 30.49
N MET A 837 -8.27 19.70 30.38
CA MET A 837 -9.65 19.35 30.00
C MET A 837 -10.23 20.37 29.00
N ASP A 838 -10.41 20.00 27.73
CA ASP A 838 -10.94 20.89 26.70
C ASP A 838 -12.49 20.93 26.63
N ALA A 839 -13.06 22.15 26.68
CA ALA A 839 -14.50 22.39 26.47
C ALA A 839 -15.04 21.86 25.14
N ARG A 840 -14.20 21.75 24.11
CA ARG A 840 -14.57 21.25 22.77
C ARG A 840 -14.80 19.74 22.72
N LEU A 841 -14.27 19.00 23.69
CA LEU A 841 -14.52 17.57 23.88
C LEU A 841 -15.65 17.33 24.88
N ILE A 842 -15.83 18.26 25.83
CA ILE A 842 -16.97 18.33 26.76
C ILE A 842 -18.20 18.95 26.05
N THR A 843 -18.54 18.44 24.85
CA THR A 843 -19.75 18.86 24.11
C THR A 843 -20.96 18.01 24.45
N HIS A 844 -22.14 18.65 24.46
CA HIS A 844 -23.42 18.05 24.83
C HIS A 844 -23.75 16.79 24.00
N ASN A 845 -23.97 15.65 24.65
CA ASN A 845 -24.38 14.43 23.96
C ASN A 845 -25.89 14.50 23.62
N TYR A 846 -26.17 15.02 22.42
CA TYR A 846 -27.50 15.23 21.86
C TYR A 846 -28.33 13.94 21.69
N GLU A 847 -27.74 12.76 21.77
CA GLU A 847 -28.48 11.49 21.72
C GLU A 847 -29.16 11.15 23.06
N TYR A 848 -28.65 11.69 24.18
CA TYR A 848 -29.07 11.31 25.54
C TYR A 848 -29.54 12.47 26.45
N ASP A 849 -29.42 13.74 26.03
CA ASP A 849 -29.92 14.94 26.77
C ASP A 849 -29.31 15.08 28.19
N ILE A 850 -28.00 14.79 28.29
CA ILE A 850 -27.22 14.82 29.55
C ILE A 850 -26.26 16.02 29.55
N PRO A 851 -26.14 16.78 30.66
CA PRO A 851 -25.14 17.83 30.77
C PRO A 851 -23.72 17.25 30.65
N ALA A 852 -23.04 17.57 29.55
CA ALA A 852 -21.62 17.31 29.41
C ALA A 852 -20.87 18.14 30.47
N ASN A 853 -20.12 17.46 31.33
CA ASN A 853 -19.16 18.03 32.28
C ASN A 853 -18.17 16.90 32.59
N GLY A 854 -16.91 17.05 32.17
CA GLY A 854 -15.83 16.23 32.71
C GLY A 854 -15.41 16.74 34.08
N TYR A 855 -15.04 15.86 35.00
CA TYR A 855 -14.66 16.20 36.37
C TYR A 855 -13.29 15.68 36.79
N THR A 856 -12.64 16.41 37.68
CA THR A 856 -11.57 15.94 38.56
C THR A 856 -12.05 16.03 40.01
N GLY A 857 -11.75 15.04 40.85
CA GLY A 857 -12.08 15.07 42.29
C GLY A 857 -12.85 13.86 42.83
N LEU A 858 -13.64 14.07 43.88
CA LEU A 858 -14.10 13.02 44.81
C LEU A 858 -15.63 12.85 44.88
N GLY A 859 -16.11 11.62 44.80
CA GLY A 859 -17.52 11.24 44.96
C GLY A 859 -17.73 10.16 46.03
N VAL A 860 -18.84 10.22 46.78
CA VAL A 860 -19.32 9.11 47.62
C VAL A 860 -20.78 8.76 47.29
N ASP A 861 -21.13 7.47 47.21
CA ASP A 861 -22.49 7.00 46.91
C ASP A 861 -23.38 6.82 48.16
N TYR A 862 -22.78 6.82 49.34
CA TYR A 862 -23.44 6.73 50.64
C TYR A 862 -23.15 7.92 51.55
N GLY A 863 -23.86 8.04 52.68
CA GLY A 863 -23.88 9.26 53.50
C GLY A 863 -22.62 9.57 54.33
N ASP A 864 -21.48 8.91 54.10
CA ASP A 864 -20.28 9.14 54.92
C ASP A 864 -19.44 10.32 54.41
N THR A 865 -19.42 11.39 55.21
CA THR A 865 -18.65 12.61 54.92
C THR A 865 -17.22 12.60 55.47
N SER A 866 -16.82 11.54 56.19
CA SER A 866 -15.43 11.34 56.65
C SER A 866 -14.46 11.23 55.47
N PHE A 867 -14.91 10.65 54.36
CA PHE A 867 -14.22 10.56 53.07
C PHE A 867 -13.67 11.90 52.56
N TYR A 868 -14.36 13.01 52.83
CA TYR A 868 -13.97 14.38 52.43
C TYR A 868 -13.26 15.19 53.54
N THR A 869 -13.00 14.61 54.71
CA THR A 869 -12.64 15.43 55.90
C THR A 869 -11.65 14.80 56.88
N SER A 870 -11.64 13.47 57.04
CA SER A 870 -10.82 12.79 58.03
C SER A 870 -10.19 11.47 57.55
N ARG A 871 -10.52 11.01 56.34
CA ARG A 871 -9.89 9.82 55.71
C ARG A 871 -8.54 10.09 55.03
N GLY A 872 -7.98 11.30 55.14
CA GLY A 872 -6.64 11.63 54.60
C GLY A 872 -6.57 11.94 53.09
N ASN A 873 -7.69 11.76 52.37
CA ASN A 873 -7.81 12.00 50.93
C ASN A 873 -7.60 13.49 50.60
N ARG A 874 -6.66 13.81 49.69
CA ARG A 874 -6.22 15.18 49.40
C ARG A 874 -5.66 15.36 47.98
N PHE A 875 -5.90 16.53 47.42
CA PHE A 875 -5.21 17.04 46.23
C PHE A 875 -4.30 18.22 46.65
N THR A 876 -3.05 18.24 46.19
CA THR A 876 -2.06 19.28 46.50
C THR A 876 -1.12 19.53 45.32
N SER A 877 -0.87 20.78 44.95
CA SER A 877 0.20 21.13 43.98
C SER A 877 0.01 20.54 42.58
N ASN A 878 -1.23 20.26 42.15
CA ASN A 878 -1.51 19.90 40.76
C ASN A 878 -1.65 21.16 39.89
N ASP A 879 -1.27 21.05 38.61
CA ASP A 879 -1.42 22.09 37.60
C ASP A 879 -2.59 21.76 36.66
N TYR A 880 -3.49 22.72 36.46
CA TYR A 880 -4.73 22.55 35.72
C TYR A 880 -4.80 23.43 34.48
N GLU A 881 -5.15 22.84 33.34
CA GLU A 881 -5.48 23.56 32.10
C GLU A 881 -6.97 23.34 31.77
N MET A 882 -7.80 24.36 32.02
CA MET A 882 -9.26 24.19 32.01
C MET A 882 -9.99 25.38 31.37
N PRO A 883 -11.25 25.23 30.94
CA PRO A 883 -12.02 26.30 30.31
C PRO A 883 -12.43 27.38 31.32
N SER A 884 -12.40 28.65 30.93
CA SER A 884 -12.85 29.73 31.82
C SER A 884 -14.36 29.65 32.11
N GLY A 885 -14.72 29.84 33.38
CA GLY A 885 -16.10 29.80 33.88
C GLY A 885 -16.64 28.40 34.22
N ALA A 886 -15.93 27.33 33.87
CA ALA A 886 -16.39 25.96 34.13
C ALA A 886 -16.26 25.54 35.61
N SER A 887 -17.06 24.56 36.03
CA SER A 887 -17.04 23.97 37.39
C SER A 887 -16.60 22.50 37.35
N LEU A 888 -15.38 22.25 36.88
CA LEU A 888 -14.87 20.88 36.61
C LEU A 888 -14.30 20.17 37.86
N PHE A 889 -14.35 20.79 39.04
CA PHE A 889 -13.88 20.18 40.29
C PHE A 889 -15.05 19.56 41.05
N HIS A 890 -15.01 18.27 41.38
CA HIS A 890 -16.10 17.58 42.07
C HIS A 890 -15.78 17.37 43.56
N TRP A 891 -16.59 17.94 44.47
CA TRP A 891 -16.36 17.83 45.91
C TRP A 891 -17.66 17.84 46.72
N ARG A 892 -17.80 16.91 47.67
CA ARG A 892 -19.03 16.70 48.46
C ARG A 892 -20.26 16.50 47.56
N SER A 893 -20.11 15.59 46.60
CA SER A 893 -21.11 15.14 45.63
C SER A 893 -21.81 16.23 44.81
N ILE A 894 -21.15 17.38 44.60
CA ILE A 894 -21.55 18.41 43.61
C ILE A 894 -20.32 19.11 42.98
N PRO A 895 -20.46 19.67 41.75
CA PRO A 895 -19.43 20.46 41.08
C PRO A 895 -19.03 21.76 41.82
N ARG A 896 -17.83 22.26 41.54
CA ARG A 896 -17.15 23.41 42.17
C ARG A 896 -16.35 24.21 41.16
N ASP A 897 -16.23 25.51 41.41
CA ASP A 897 -15.22 26.38 40.79
C ASP A 897 -13.89 26.30 41.56
N TRP A 898 -12.82 26.80 40.94
CA TRP A 898 -11.47 26.84 41.52
C TRP A 898 -11.39 27.57 42.88
N PRO A 899 -12.01 28.76 43.08
CA PRO A 899 -12.08 29.39 44.40
C PRO A 899 -12.72 28.51 45.47
N THR A 900 -13.78 27.75 45.16
CA THR A 900 -14.43 26.87 46.13
C THR A 900 -13.61 25.60 46.40
N TRP A 901 -12.88 25.09 45.41
CA TRP A 901 -11.91 23.99 45.58
C TRP A 901 -10.84 24.34 46.63
N HIS A 902 -10.22 25.51 46.50
CA HIS A 902 -9.31 26.06 47.52
C HIS A 902 -9.96 26.30 48.88
N ILE A 903 -11.22 26.77 48.94
CA ILE A 903 -11.94 26.96 50.22
C ILE A 903 -12.15 25.62 50.97
N TYR A 904 -12.18 24.49 50.24
CA TYR A 904 -12.18 23.15 50.83
C TYR A 904 -10.77 22.58 51.09
N GLY A 905 -9.72 23.39 50.97
CA GLY A 905 -8.34 23.02 51.29
C GLY A 905 -7.65 22.13 50.26
N GLN A 906 -8.20 22.03 49.05
CA GLN A 906 -7.59 21.28 47.94
C GLN A 906 -6.75 22.21 47.05
N ASP A 907 -5.60 21.71 46.61
CA ASP A 907 -4.63 22.37 45.72
C ASP A 907 -4.21 23.79 46.12
N LEU A 908 -4.07 24.05 47.43
CA LEU A 908 -3.62 25.36 47.96
C LEU A 908 -2.26 25.85 47.44
N GLU A 909 -1.48 24.96 46.82
CA GLU A 909 -0.17 25.22 46.19
C GLU A 909 -0.17 24.90 44.68
N GLY A 910 -1.31 24.46 44.11
CA GLY A 910 -1.47 24.16 42.69
C GLY A 910 -1.84 25.39 41.85
N THR A 911 -1.88 25.24 40.53
CA THR A 911 -2.21 26.36 39.61
C THR A 911 -3.37 26.02 38.66
N ILE A 912 -4.01 27.05 38.12
CA ILE A 912 -4.98 26.91 37.02
C ILE A 912 -4.69 27.93 35.92
N THR A 913 -4.56 27.42 34.71
CA THR A 913 -4.43 28.19 33.47
C THR A 913 -5.71 28.04 32.67
N TYR A 914 -6.33 29.17 32.31
CA TYR A 914 -7.60 29.16 31.59
C TYR A 914 -7.40 29.09 30.07
N VAL A 915 -7.88 28.01 29.46
CA VAL A 915 -7.81 27.73 28.02
C VAL A 915 -9.22 27.74 27.41
N GLY A 916 -9.56 28.83 26.71
CA GLY A 916 -10.89 29.01 26.09
C GLY A 916 -11.99 29.48 27.05
N GLU A 917 -13.21 29.59 26.52
CA GLU A 917 -14.44 29.96 27.24
C GLU A 917 -15.43 28.80 27.25
N TYR A 918 -16.06 28.53 28.39
CA TYR A 918 -17.09 27.50 28.49
C TYR A 918 -18.47 28.06 28.06
N THR A 919 -18.88 27.78 26.83
CA THR A 919 -20.21 28.18 26.31
C THR A 919 -21.25 27.10 26.59
N SER A 920 -22.16 27.38 27.53
CA SER A 920 -23.28 26.53 27.95
C SER A 920 -24.41 26.42 26.93
#